data_AF-A0AAW1NSG0-F1
#
_entry.id   AF-A0AAW1NSG0-F1
#
_cell.length_a   1.000
_cell.length_b   1.000
_cell.length_c   1.000
_cell.angle_alpha   90.00
_cell.angle_beta   90.00
_cell.angle_gamma   90.00
#
_symmetry.space_group_name_H-M   'P 1'
#
loop_
_entity.id
_entity.type
_entity.pdbx_description
1 polymer ?
#
loop_
_entity_poly.entity_id
_entity_poly.type
_entity_poly.pdbx_seq_one_letter_code
_entity_poly.pdbx_strand_id
1 'polypeptide(L)'
;MADGRLDILALPVPAAIRWKAQEVGYLTTADVTAFSNLAADAGLGAQDAEQLKRLSTPTLRLDGSLEGCKSIRQLYEREVADRKIITFCGSIDGALGGGICRGQLTEICGVPGIGKTQFGIQLAVDVQIPECFGGLQAHALFIDTEGSFMLERAAQVADACIKHLKHIAAASHDTVQARAADLLTRQSILDNIFYLRLHTHEELIEALQNLGGLLAQQSQVKVVVIDSITFPFRQELQDLAQRARTLGRIAQDLLRVAESRHVAVVLMNQVTTKVLEEDVSKLIPALGDTWAHAVTNRIMLHWQDEARESGFKHMCAACKLRLFGKCHDATVACKPHIRRAFQHSPFKCRTTHTALHVSNAATLQRSDSRSKPSELESPPLAYELVQGPLVRWSESGATARTAPPTAVLLHGVLGSRKNMHSFAHQIVRALPAWQVITVDLRCHGDSSSLTRGQRPHTIAAAAEDVLSLLSRLKLFPQALIGHSMGGKVVMSMAEQFALRGANLPRPVQVWVLDALPGDVRAGGSNRQDHPEDLIANLQRVSLPLPTRGALVQYLVSMGFSENVSRWASTNLKPVAGDMGDLAWSFDLNGVSELYQSYQSTDLWGFLGSPAKGIEVHFVKAERSAFKWAGSDEARIRSYGHSVHVLKNSGHWVHMDNPNGLHAIIVPSLQSGGKQRA
;
A
#
# COMPACT_ATOMS: atom_id res chain seq x y z
N MET A 1 34.03 -32.78 -0.28
CA MET A 1 33.74 -32.69 -1.73
C MET A 1 32.23 -32.77 -1.97
N ALA A 2 31.45 -31.71 -1.70
CA ALA A 2 29.98 -31.81 -1.63
C ALA A 2 29.18 -30.75 -2.42
N ASP A 3 29.79 -29.86 -3.23
CA ASP A 3 29.01 -28.91 -4.05
C ASP A 3 29.50 -28.74 -5.50
N GLY A 4 30.35 -29.62 -6.04
CA GLY A 4 30.80 -29.52 -7.43
C GLY A 4 31.62 -28.25 -7.77
N ARG A 5 31.99 -27.45 -6.77
CA ARG A 5 32.85 -26.26 -6.88
C ARG A 5 34.29 -26.69 -6.69
N LEU A 6 35.03 -26.88 -7.78
CA LEU A 6 36.47 -27.12 -7.75
C LEU A 6 37.19 -25.78 -7.61
N ASP A 7 38.27 -25.75 -6.82
CA ASP A 7 39.19 -24.62 -6.78
C ASP A 7 39.82 -24.44 -8.17
N ILE A 8 39.92 -23.20 -8.66
CA ILE A 8 40.59 -22.91 -9.94
C ILE A 8 42.05 -23.38 -9.91
N LEU A 9 42.69 -23.39 -8.75
CA LEU A 9 44.04 -23.93 -8.59
C LEU A 9 44.14 -25.42 -8.89
N ALA A 10 43.05 -26.17 -8.73
CA ALA A 10 43.00 -27.60 -9.04
C ALA A 10 42.75 -27.89 -10.52
N LEU A 11 42.47 -26.89 -11.36
CA LEU A 11 42.21 -27.10 -12.78
C LEU A 11 43.50 -27.36 -13.58
N PRO A 12 43.46 -28.25 -14.58
CA PRO A 12 44.61 -28.59 -15.43
C PRO A 12 44.84 -27.52 -16.51
N VAL A 13 45.06 -26.27 -16.08
CA VAL A 13 45.41 -25.12 -16.92
C VAL A 13 46.75 -24.51 -16.48
N PRO A 14 47.50 -23.87 -17.40
CA PRO A 14 48.73 -23.14 -17.08
C PRO A 14 48.62 -22.27 -15.82
N ALA A 15 49.67 -22.25 -15.00
CA ALA A 15 49.69 -21.50 -13.72
C ALA A 15 49.42 -20.00 -13.91
N ALA A 16 49.90 -19.42 -15.02
CA ALA A 16 49.64 -18.02 -15.36
C ALA A 16 48.15 -17.71 -15.57
N ILE A 17 47.38 -18.64 -16.15
CA ILE A 17 45.93 -18.49 -16.37
C ILE A 17 45.19 -18.56 -15.02
N ARG A 18 45.57 -19.53 -14.16
CA ARG A 18 44.99 -19.68 -12.83
C ARG A 18 45.26 -18.46 -11.95
N TRP A 19 46.49 -17.95 -11.97
CA TRP A 19 46.90 -16.78 -11.21
C TRP A 19 46.12 -15.53 -11.61
N LYS A 20 46.06 -15.22 -12.91
CA LYS A 20 45.28 -14.09 -13.44
C LYS A 20 43.80 -14.14 -13.08
N ALA A 21 43.19 -15.33 -13.12
CA ALA A 21 41.80 -15.51 -12.72
C ALA A 21 41.60 -15.24 -11.21
N GLN A 22 42.49 -15.75 -10.36
CA GLN A 22 42.42 -15.52 -8.91
C GLN A 22 42.64 -14.06 -8.52
N GLU A 23 43.53 -13.35 -9.21
CA GLU A 23 43.82 -11.93 -8.96
C GLU A 23 42.56 -11.05 -9.09
N VAL A 24 41.64 -11.46 -9.98
CA VAL A 24 40.36 -10.77 -10.23
C VAL A 24 39.20 -11.39 -9.45
N GLY A 25 39.49 -12.33 -8.53
CA GLY A 25 38.53 -12.87 -7.57
C GLY A 25 37.73 -14.09 -8.05
N TYR A 26 38.11 -14.69 -9.18
CA TYR A 26 37.62 -16.02 -9.58
C TYR A 26 38.37 -17.07 -8.75
N LEU A 27 37.68 -17.71 -7.78
CA LEU A 27 38.31 -18.68 -6.88
C LEU A 27 37.88 -20.12 -7.19
N THR A 28 36.69 -20.28 -7.77
CA THR A 28 36.06 -21.58 -8.00
C THR A 28 35.55 -21.73 -9.43
N THR A 29 35.31 -22.97 -9.86
CA THR A 29 34.64 -23.26 -11.16
C THR A 29 33.25 -22.63 -11.28
N ALA A 30 32.56 -22.43 -10.15
CA ALA A 30 31.29 -21.70 -10.11
C ALA A 30 31.45 -20.21 -10.44
N ASP A 31 32.55 -19.59 -10.00
CA ASP A 31 32.85 -18.20 -10.34
C ASP A 31 33.08 -18.08 -11.85
N VAL A 32 33.85 -19.00 -12.45
CA VAL A 32 34.12 -18.99 -13.90
C VAL A 32 32.86 -19.15 -14.75
N THR A 33 31.92 -19.99 -14.30
CA THR A 33 30.66 -20.25 -15.01
C THR A 33 29.60 -19.16 -14.79
N ALA A 34 29.59 -18.53 -13.62
CA ALA A 34 28.73 -17.37 -13.36
C ALA A 34 29.20 -16.14 -14.16
N PHE A 35 30.51 -15.88 -14.18
CA PHE A 35 31.24 -14.84 -14.92
C PHE A 35 31.06 -14.83 -16.46
N SER A 36 30.33 -13.88 -17.07
CA SER A 36 30.14 -13.86 -18.53
C SER A 36 31.39 -13.38 -19.30
N ASN A 37 32.21 -12.50 -18.73
CA ASN A 37 33.28 -11.81 -19.45
C ASN A 37 34.71 -12.07 -18.94
N LEU A 38 34.98 -13.31 -18.51
CA LEU A 38 36.29 -13.77 -17.98
C LEU A 38 37.52 -13.26 -18.76
N ALA A 39 37.47 -13.25 -20.10
CA ALA A 39 38.61 -12.82 -20.92
C ALA A 39 39.00 -11.36 -20.67
N ALA A 40 37.99 -10.47 -20.62
CA ALA A 40 38.18 -9.06 -20.36
C ALA A 40 38.56 -8.82 -18.89
N ASP A 41 37.85 -9.48 -17.97
CA ASP A 41 38.01 -9.26 -16.52
C ASP A 41 39.42 -9.69 -16.06
N ALA A 42 39.87 -10.88 -16.46
CA ALA A 42 41.15 -11.45 -16.03
C ALA A 42 42.34 -11.15 -16.96
N GLY A 43 42.14 -10.34 -18.02
CA GLY A 43 43.20 -10.04 -19.00
C GLY A 43 43.77 -11.32 -19.66
N LEU A 44 42.89 -12.25 -19.98
CA LEU A 44 43.23 -13.55 -20.59
C LEU A 44 43.00 -13.50 -22.11
N GLY A 45 43.81 -14.25 -22.86
CA GLY A 45 43.54 -14.47 -24.28
C GLY A 45 42.19 -15.20 -24.47
N ALA A 46 41.50 -14.96 -25.58
CA ALA A 46 40.19 -15.55 -25.84
C ALA A 46 40.20 -17.10 -25.71
N GLN A 47 41.27 -17.74 -26.19
CA GLN A 47 41.46 -19.20 -26.10
C GLN A 47 41.68 -19.68 -24.65
N ASP A 48 42.46 -18.95 -23.86
CA ASP A 48 42.72 -19.27 -22.45
C ASP A 48 41.43 -19.17 -21.61
N ALA A 49 40.63 -18.13 -21.88
CA ALA A 49 39.35 -17.94 -21.23
C ALA A 49 38.33 -19.01 -21.62
N GLU A 50 38.29 -19.41 -22.90
CA GLU A 50 37.41 -20.49 -23.38
C GLU A 50 37.82 -21.85 -22.81
N GLN A 51 39.13 -22.13 -22.72
CA GLN A 51 39.63 -23.34 -22.08
C GLN A 51 39.24 -23.41 -20.60
N LEU A 52 39.37 -22.31 -19.86
CA LEU A 52 38.97 -22.25 -18.45
C LEU A 52 37.46 -22.44 -18.28
N LYS A 53 36.64 -21.80 -19.13
CA LYS A 53 35.18 -21.97 -19.16
C LYS A 53 34.78 -23.41 -19.47
N ARG A 54 35.40 -24.05 -20.45
CA ARG A 54 35.11 -25.44 -20.82
C ARG A 54 35.40 -26.42 -19.69
N LEU A 55 36.48 -26.22 -18.96
CA LEU A 55 36.84 -27.06 -17.81
C LEU A 55 36.02 -26.77 -16.55
N SER A 56 35.43 -25.58 -16.47
CA SER A 56 34.61 -25.15 -15.32
C SER A 56 33.11 -25.44 -15.53
N THR A 57 32.66 -25.56 -16.77
CA THR A 57 31.28 -25.91 -17.10
C THR A 57 31.07 -27.40 -16.81
N PRO A 58 30.10 -27.78 -15.97
CA PRO A 58 29.76 -29.18 -15.81
C PRO A 58 29.33 -29.72 -17.18
N THR A 59 30.17 -30.58 -17.76
CA THR A 59 29.84 -31.27 -19.00
C THR A 59 28.62 -32.13 -18.69
N LEU A 60 27.46 -31.80 -19.27
CA LEU A 60 26.37 -32.76 -19.42
C LEU A 60 26.94 -33.93 -20.23
N ARG A 61 27.49 -34.93 -19.54
CA ARG A 61 27.93 -36.15 -20.19
C ARG A 61 26.67 -36.85 -20.65
N LEU A 62 26.47 -36.92 -21.96
CA LEU A 62 25.40 -37.68 -22.60
C LEU A 62 25.63 -39.21 -22.49
N ASP A 63 26.37 -39.66 -21.48
CA ASP A 63 26.67 -41.06 -21.21
C ASP A 63 25.60 -41.75 -20.33
N GLY A 64 24.47 -41.08 -20.11
CA GLY A 64 23.38 -41.59 -19.28
C GLY A 64 23.63 -41.46 -17.77
N SER A 65 24.76 -40.89 -17.35
CA SER A 65 24.99 -40.52 -15.97
C SER A 65 24.34 -39.16 -15.66
N LEU A 66 23.54 -39.10 -14.59
CA LEU A 66 22.94 -37.87 -14.06
C LEU A 66 23.97 -37.01 -13.29
N GLU A 67 25.25 -37.03 -13.67
CA GLU A 67 26.30 -36.25 -13.02
C GLU A 67 25.97 -34.75 -13.12
N GLY A 68 25.80 -34.09 -11.95
CA GLY A 68 25.38 -32.70 -11.84
C GLY A 68 23.87 -32.48 -11.65
N CYS A 69 23.03 -33.49 -11.92
CA CYS A 69 21.61 -33.42 -11.61
C CYS A 69 21.36 -33.76 -10.13
N LYS A 70 20.79 -32.83 -9.37
CA LYS A 70 20.35 -33.06 -7.99
C LYS A 70 18.89 -33.51 -8.01
N SER A 71 18.55 -34.53 -7.23
CA SER A 71 17.15 -34.92 -7.04
C SER A 71 16.36 -33.79 -6.36
N ILE A 72 15.05 -33.71 -6.63
CA ILE A 72 14.17 -32.71 -5.99
C ILE A 72 14.23 -32.82 -4.46
N ARG A 73 14.34 -34.05 -3.92
CA ARG A 73 14.52 -34.27 -2.48
C ARG A 73 15.79 -33.64 -1.94
N GLN A 74 16.92 -33.78 -2.63
CA GLN A 74 18.19 -33.15 -2.21
C GLN A 74 18.12 -31.62 -2.27
N LEU A 75 17.42 -31.06 -3.26
CA LEU A 75 17.19 -29.62 -3.34
C LEU A 75 16.30 -29.13 -2.19
N TYR A 76 15.22 -29.85 -1.89
CA TYR A 76 14.33 -29.55 -0.76
C TYR A 76 15.06 -29.65 0.60
N GLU A 77 15.84 -30.71 0.81
CA GLU A 77 16.65 -30.87 2.04
C GLU A 77 17.67 -29.74 2.19
N ARG A 78 18.28 -29.27 1.09
CA ARG A 78 19.18 -28.10 1.09
C ARG A 78 18.43 -26.82 1.44
N GLU A 79 17.26 -26.59 0.85
CA GLU A 79 16.46 -25.38 1.08
C GLU A 79 15.91 -25.31 2.50
N VAL A 80 15.46 -26.43 3.06
CA VAL A 80 15.01 -26.52 4.46
C VAL A 80 16.17 -26.33 5.44
N ALA A 81 17.36 -26.82 5.10
CA ALA A 81 18.55 -26.63 5.93
C ALA A 81 19.14 -25.21 5.82
N ASP A 82 18.78 -24.44 4.79
CA ASP A 82 19.32 -23.11 4.55
C ASP A 82 18.73 -22.09 5.53
N ARG A 83 19.58 -21.60 6.44
CA ARG A 83 19.18 -20.57 7.41
C ARG A 83 18.99 -19.23 6.71
N LYS A 84 17.91 -18.56 7.09
CA LYS A 84 17.51 -17.23 6.62
C LYS A 84 17.91 -16.16 7.64
N ILE A 85 18.02 -14.92 7.20
CA ILE A 85 18.25 -13.78 8.08
C ILE A 85 16.89 -13.36 8.66
N ILE A 86 16.70 -13.56 9.96
CA ILE A 86 15.50 -13.10 10.66
C ILE A 86 15.44 -11.58 10.71
N THR A 87 14.25 -11.02 10.81
CA THR A 87 14.02 -9.55 10.79
C THR A 87 13.58 -9.00 12.15
N PHE A 88 13.54 -9.85 13.18
CA PHE A 88 12.90 -9.61 14.48
C PHE A 88 11.43 -9.18 14.40
N CYS A 89 10.79 -9.41 13.26
CA CYS A 89 9.40 -9.10 13.03
C CYS A 89 8.69 -10.39 12.60
N GLY A 90 8.05 -11.06 13.55
CA GLY A 90 7.43 -12.37 13.31
C GLY A 90 6.40 -12.38 12.18
N SER A 91 5.73 -11.25 11.90
CA SER A 91 4.84 -11.12 10.74
C SER A 91 5.59 -11.09 9.41
N ILE A 92 6.73 -10.41 9.34
CA ILE A 92 7.57 -10.36 8.13
C ILE A 92 8.26 -11.70 7.93
N ASP A 93 8.86 -12.24 8.99
CA ASP A 93 9.53 -13.54 8.93
C ASP A 93 8.53 -14.64 8.54
N GLY A 94 7.33 -14.66 9.13
CA GLY A 94 6.28 -15.60 8.76
C GLY A 94 5.85 -15.47 7.29
N ALA A 95 5.74 -14.24 6.79
CA ALA A 95 5.34 -13.99 5.40
C ALA A 95 6.43 -14.35 4.38
N LEU A 96 7.71 -14.30 4.77
CA LEU A 96 8.86 -14.73 3.97
C LEU A 96 9.26 -16.20 4.20
N GLY A 97 8.50 -16.92 5.03
CA GLY A 97 8.78 -18.32 5.37
C GLY A 97 10.08 -18.51 6.16
N GLY A 98 10.36 -17.62 7.11
CA GLY A 98 11.49 -17.69 8.05
C GLY A 98 12.50 -16.54 7.98
N GLY A 99 12.26 -15.52 7.16
CA GLY A 99 13.14 -14.35 7.02
C GLY A 99 13.70 -14.15 5.61
N ILE A 100 14.74 -13.34 5.46
CA ILE A 100 15.37 -13.02 4.18
C ILE A 100 16.27 -14.17 3.73
N CYS A 101 16.02 -14.70 2.53
CA CYS A 101 16.79 -15.78 1.93
C CYS A 101 18.15 -15.32 1.39
N ARG A 102 19.16 -16.18 1.53
CA ARG A 102 20.44 -16.03 0.83
C ARG A 102 20.33 -16.60 -0.58
N GLY A 103 21.22 -16.20 -1.48
CA GLY A 103 21.15 -16.64 -2.88
C GLY A 103 20.10 -15.92 -3.71
N GLN A 104 19.42 -14.90 -3.16
CA GLN A 104 18.29 -14.24 -3.79
C GLN A 104 18.40 -12.72 -3.68
N LEU A 105 17.68 -12.03 -4.57
CA LEU A 105 17.49 -10.58 -4.52
C LEU A 105 16.19 -10.26 -3.80
N THR A 106 16.28 -9.47 -2.74
CA THR A 106 15.10 -8.93 -2.04
C THR A 106 15.06 -7.42 -2.19
N GLU A 107 13.98 -6.90 -2.75
CA GLU A 107 13.77 -5.47 -2.93
C GLU A 107 12.79 -4.93 -1.90
N ILE A 108 13.15 -3.82 -1.27
CA ILE A 108 12.32 -3.09 -0.32
C ILE A 108 11.94 -1.74 -0.91
N CYS A 109 10.66 -1.60 -1.24
CA CYS A 109 10.08 -0.44 -1.89
C CYS A 109 9.18 0.33 -0.93
N GLY A 110 9.17 1.66 -1.02
CA GLY A 110 8.19 2.46 -0.29
C GLY A 110 8.45 3.97 -0.35
N VAL A 111 7.47 4.76 0.11
CA VAL A 111 7.55 6.22 0.14
C VAL A 111 8.72 6.72 1.02
N PRO A 112 9.20 7.96 0.81
CA PRO A 112 10.20 8.57 1.70
C PRO A 112 9.76 8.54 3.18
N GLY A 113 10.70 8.28 4.09
CA GLY A 113 10.44 8.26 5.53
C GLY A 113 9.72 7.03 6.08
N ILE A 114 9.39 6.02 5.26
CA ILE A 114 8.72 4.77 5.70
C ILE A 114 9.62 3.80 6.51
N GLY A 115 10.92 4.07 6.60
CA GLY A 115 11.87 3.23 7.34
C GLY A 115 12.67 2.20 6.52
N LYS A 116 12.86 2.40 5.21
CA LYS A 116 13.68 1.52 4.35
C LYS A 116 15.12 1.36 4.86
N THR A 117 15.83 2.47 5.06
CA THR A 117 17.18 2.50 5.64
C THR A 117 17.22 1.85 7.02
N GLN A 118 16.19 2.07 7.84
CA GLN A 118 16.08 1.47 9.17
C GLN A 118 16.01 -0.05 9.09
N PHE A 119 15.28 -0.58 8.11
CA PHE A 119 15.22 -2.01 7.83
C PHE A 119 16.59 -2.55 7.36
N GLY A 120 17.29 -1.80 6.51
CA GLY A 120 18.65 -2.16 6.08
C GLY A 120 19.64 -2.24 7.24
N ILE A 121 19.62 -1.25 8.15
CA ILE A 121 20.45 -1.23 9.36
C ILE A 121 20.11 -2.41 10.27
N GLN A 122 18.81 -2.72 10.43
CA GLN A 122 18.35 -3.87 11.21
C GLN A 122 18.93 -5.18 10.67
N LEU A 123 18.83 -5.43 9.36
CA LEU A 123 19.40 -6.62 8.73
C LEU A 123 20.92 -6.74 8.89
N ALA A 124 21.64 -5.61 8.84
CA ALA A 124 23.08 -5.58 9.02
C ALA A 124 23.53 -6.02 10.43
N VAL A 125 22.64 -5.86 11.43
CA VAL A 125 22.83 -6.38 12.78
C VAL A 125 22.31 -7.81 12.90
N ASP A 126 21.16 -8.13 12.30
CA ASP A 126 20.49 -9.43 12.47
C ASP A 126 21.25 -10.59 11.82
N VAL A 127 21.99 -10.36 10.75
CA VAL A 127 22.86 -11.37 10.12
C VAL A 127 23.94 -11.90 11.08
N GLN A 128 24.27 -11.12 12.11
CA GLN A 128 25.33 -11.44 13.08
C GLN A 128 24.84 -12.25 14.27
N ILE A 129 23.53 -12.49 14.37
CA ILE A 129 22.93 -13.25 15.46
C ILE A 129 23.59 -14.63 15.53
N PRO A 130 24.02 -15.10 16.72
CA PRO A 130 24.70 -16.38 16.85
C PRO A 130 23.82 -17.56 16.42
N GLU A 131 24.48 -18.61 15.92
CA GLU A 131 23.82 -19.81 15.40
C GLU A 131 22.91 -20.51 16.41
N CYS A 132 23.27 -20.49 17.70
CA CYS A 132 22.50 -21.07 18.79
C CYS A 132 21.15 -20.36 19.04
N PHE A 133 20.97 -19.15 18.49
CA PHE A 133 19.68 -18.45 18.44
C PHE A 133 18.97 -18.58 17.09
N GLY A 134 19.47 -19.44 16.19
CA GLY A 134 18.93 -19.62 14.84
C GLY A 134 19.45 -18.60 13.82
N GLY A 135 20.43 -17.77 14.19
CA GLY A 135 21.06 -16.82 13.28
C GLY A 135 22.17 -17.41 12.42
N LEU A 136 22.90 -16.52 11.73
CA LEU A 136 23.96 -16.87 10.78
C LEU A 136 25.38 -16.59 11.28
N GLN A 137 25.53 -15.83 12.38
CA GLN A 137 26.83 -15.42 12.92
C GLN A 137 27.80 -14.89 11.84
N ALA A 138 27.27 -14.06 10.95
CA ALA A 138 27.94 -13.60 9.73
C ALA A 138 28.01 -12.07 9.69
N HIS A 139 28.71 -11.51 8.70
CA HIS A 139 28.97 -10.07 8.56
C HIS A 139 28.04 -9.43 7.53
N ALA A 140 27.99 -8.09 7.53
CA ALA A 140 27.21 -7.29 6.60
C ALA A 140 28.10 -6.36 5.76
N LEU A 141 27.73 -6.16 4.50
CA LEU A 141 28.22 -5.07 3.67
C LEU A 141 27.06 -4.10 3.40
N PHE A 142 27.24 -2.83 3.71
CA PHE A 142 26.26 -1.77 3.49
C PHE A 142 26.83 -0.76 2.50
N ILE A 143 26.23 -0.70 1.31
CA ILE A 143 26.58 0.25 0.24
C ILE A 143 25.56 1.39 0.31
N ASP A 144 26.02 2.59 0.66
CA ASP A 144 25.17 3.77 0.81
C ASP A 144 25.45 4.78 -0.30
N THR A 145 24.43 5.09 -1.10
CA THR A 145 24.46 6.10 -2.17
C THR A 145 23.78 7.41 -1.77
N GLU A 146 22.89 7.41 -0.76
CA GLU A 146 22.11 8.59 -0.35
C GLU A 146 22.71 9.35 0.85
N GLY A 147 23.33 8.64 1.78
CA GLY A 147 24.07 9.18 2.94
C GLY A 147 23.24 9.03 4.20
N SER A 148 22.30 8.10 4.16
CA SER A 148 21.27 7.88 5.16
C SER A 148 21.71 6.91 6.25
N PHE A 149 22.87 6.24 6.11
CA PHE A 149 23.38 5.36 7.15
C PHE A 149 23.85 6.15 8.38
N MET A 150 23.09 6.06 9.47
CA MET A 150 23.40 6.73 10.73
C MET A 150 24.12 5.77 11.68
N LEU A 151 25.39 6.05 11.99
CA LEU A 151 26.22 5.24 12.90
C LEU A 151 25.60 5.08 14.29
N GLU A 152 25.07 6.18 14.86
CA GLU A 152 24.39 6.16 16.16
C GLU A 152 23.19 5.21 16.15
N ARG A 153 22.47 5.14 15.03
CA ARG A 153 21.33 4.27 14.89
C ARG A 153 21.74 2.80 14.81
N ALA A 154 22.81 2.48 14.08
CA ALA A 154 23.36 1.13 14.04
C ALA A 154 23.78 0.66 15.44
N ALA A 155 24.42 1.54 16.22
CA ALA A 155 24.79 1.25 17.61
C ALA A 155 23.55 0.97 18.49
N GLN A 156 22.49 1.78 18.38
CA GLN A 156 21.24 1.56 19.12
C GLN A 156 20.58 0.22 18.77
N VAL A 157 20.59 -0.17 17.50
CA VAL A 157 20.03 -1.44 17.03
C VAL A 157 20.88 -2.62 17.54
N ALA A 158 22.20 -2.48 17.52
CA ALA A 158 23.13 -3.47 18.09
C ALA A 158 22.87 -3.69 19.59
N ASP A 159 22.77 -2.62 20.38
CA ASP A 159 22.50 -2.69 21.81
C ASP A 159 21.14 -3.36 22.10
N ALA A 160 20.11 -3.02 21.31
CA ALA A 160 18.80 -3.63 21.41
C ALA A 160 18.82 -5.13 21.09
N CYS A 161 19.56 -5.54 20.06
CA CYS A 161 19.75 -6.94 19.69
C CYS A 161 20.43 -7.72 20.82
N ILE A 162 21.55 -7.23 21.35
CA ILE A 162 22.27 -7.87 22.46
C ILE A 162 21.35 -8.04 23.66
N LYS A 163 20.64 -6.98 24.05
CA LYS A 163 19.69 -7.03 25.17
C LYS A 163 18.61 -8.09 24.95
N HIS A 164 18.08 -8.17 23.74
CA HIS A 164 17.05 -9.15 23.38
C HIS A 164 17.57 -10.59 23.46
N LEU A 165 18.76 -10.87 22.92
CA LEU A 165 19.39 -12.19 22.99
C LEU A 165 19.71 -12.61 24.42
N LYS A 166 20.15 -11.68 25.27
CA LYS A 166 20.36 -11.94 26.71
C LYS A 166 19.06 -12.30 27.42
N HIS A 167 17.96 -11.63 27.10
CA HIS A 167 16.64 -12.01 27.64
C HIS A 167 16.22 -13.42 27.21
N ILE A 168 16.45 -13.79 25.94
CA ILE A 168 16.14 -15.14 25.45
C ILE A 168 16.99 -16.18 26.17
N ALA A 169 18.30 -15.96 26.28
CA ALA A 169 19.22 -16.86 26.97
C ALA A 169 18.86 -17.05 28.45
N ALA A 170 18.45 -15.97 29.12
CA ALA A 170 18.01 -16.03 30.52
C ALA A 170 16.72 -16.87 30.67
N ALA A 171 15.80 -16.80 29.71
CA ALA A 171 14.55 -17.55 29.72
C ALA A 171 14.72 -19.03 29.33
N SER A 172 15.70 -19.37 28.49
CA SER A 172 15.95 -20.75 28.05
C SER A 172 16.79 -21.58 29.02
N HIS A 173 17.51 -20.94 29.96
CA HIS A 173 18.51 -21.55 30.82
C HIS A 173 19.62 -22.32 30.06
N ASP A 174 19.83 -21.97 28.79
CA ASP A 174 20.86 -22.60 27.95
C ASP A 174 22.21 -21.88 28.13
N THR A 175 23.17 -22.60 28.73
CA THR A 175 24.53 -22.10 28.95
C THR A 175 25.27 -21.70 27.67
N VAL A 176 24.96 -22.33 26.53
CA VAL A 176 25.57 -22.01 25.23
C VAL A 176 25.04 -20.67 24.72
N GLN A 177 23.73 -20.45 24.81
CA GLN A 177 23.10 -19.18 24.45
C GLN A 177 23.56 -18.04 25.37
N ALA A 178 23.66 -18.29 26.68
CA ALA A 178 24.16 -17.31 27.64
C ALA A 178 25.58 -16.85 27.30
N ARG A 179 26.49 -17.82 27.06
CA ARG A 179 27.87 -17.52 26.67
C ARG A 179 27.95 -16.78 25.33
N ALA A 180 27.18 -17.19 24.33
CA ALA A 180 27.16 -16.53 23.02
C ALA A 180 26.64 -15.09 23.12
N ALA A 181 25.60 -14.84 23.92
CA ALA A 181 25.07 -13.50 24.15
C ALA A 181 26.02 -12.58 24.93
N ASP A 182 26.89 -13.14 25.78
CA ASP A 182 27.94 -12.37 26.49
C ASP A 182 29.15 -12.03 25.62
N LEU A 183 29.50 -12.88 24.65
CA LEU A 183 30.57 -12.60 23.69
C LEU A 183 30.16 -11.57 22.63
N LEU A 184 28.85 -11.43 22.37
CA LEU A 184 28.34 -10.46 21.41
C LEU A 184 28.32 -9.06 22.05
N THR A 185 29.23 -8.20 21.59
CA THR A 185 29.35 -6.82 22.08
C THR A 185 28.95 -5.81 21.01
N ARG A 186 28.61 -4.58 21.44
CA ARG A 186 28.34 -3.48 20.51
C ARG A 186 29.52 -3.26 19.56
N GLN A 187 30.75 -3.31 20.08
CA GLN A 187 31.96 -3.12 19.29
C GLN A 187 32.11 -4.22 18.24
N SER A 188 31.99 -5.49 18.64
CA SER A 188 32.10 -6.61 17.70
C SER A 188 31.01 -6.57 16.63
N ILE A 189 29.78 -6.13 16.96
CA ILE A 189 28.73 -6.00 15.95
C ILE A 189 29.10 -4.92 14.93
N LEU A 190 29.55 -3.75 15.40
CA LEU A 190 29.89 -2.64 14.52
C LEU A 190 31.13 -2.92 13.67
N ASP A 191 32.14 -3.61 14.21
CA ASP A 191 33.35 -4.01 13.48
C ASP A 191 33.04 -4.95 12.29
N ASN A 192 31.92 -5.67 12.37
CA ASN A 192 31.46 -6.64 11.38
C ASN A 192 30.45 -6.07 10.37
N ILE A 193 30.19 -4.75 10.40
CA ILE A 193 29.42 -4.04 9.38
C ILE A 193 30.37 -3.22 8.53
N PHE A 194 30.67 -3.72 7.32
CA PHE A 194 31.47 -2.99 6.34
C PHE A 194 30.60 -1.94 5.66
N TYR A 195 31.03 -0.69 5.67
CA TYR A 195 30.29 0.43 5.09
C TYR A 195 31.06 1.01 3.89
N LEU A 196 30.37 1.17 2.76
CA LEU A 196 30.90 1.76 1.54
C LEU A 196 30.01 2.91 1.10
N ARG A 197 30.56 4.14 1.15
CA ARG A 197 29.89 5.35 0.67
C ARG A 197 30.22 5.57 -0.80
N LEU A 198 29.19 5.68 -1.64
CA LEU A 198 29.33 6.01 -3.06
C LEU A 198 28.59 7.32 -3.37
N HIS A 199 29.13 8.10 -4.28
CA HIS A 199 28.65 9.44 -4.63
C HIS A 199 28.17 9.54 -6.08
N THR A 200 28.66 8.71 -7.00
CA THR A 200 28.30 8.76 -8.43
C THR A 200 27.74 7.43 -8.96
N HIS A 201 27.12 7.46 -10.15
CA HIS A 201 26.62 6.24 -10.78
C HIS A 201 27.75 5.33 -11.28
N GLU A 202 28.88 5.90 -11.70
CA GLU A 202 30.06 5.15 -12.13
C GLU A 202 30.66 4.36 -10.95
N GLU A 203 30.82 5.01 -9.80
CA GLU A 203 31.28 4.36 -8.56
C GLU A 203 30.36 3.20 -8.16
N LEU A 204 29.04 3.37 -8.30
CA LEU A 204 28.09 2.28 -8.06
C LEU A 204 28.28 1.14 -9.05
N ILE A 205 28.36 1.42 -10.36
CA ILE A 205 28.53 0.36 -11.37
C ILE A 205 29.84 -0.40 -11.13
N GLU A 206 30.94 0.31 -10.87
CA GLU A 206 32.25 -0.29 -10.59
C GLU A 206 32.21 -1.14 -9.31
N ALA A 207 31.64 -0.62 -8.22
CA ALA A 207 31.50 -1.37 -6.97
C ALA A 207 30.67 -2.65 -7.16
N LEU A 208 29.60 -2.60 -7.96
CA LEU A 208 28.75 -3.76 -8.23
C LEU A 208 29.42 -4.79 -9.14
N GLN A 209 30.20 -4.34 -10.13
CA GLN A 209 30.98 -5.22 -11.00
C GLN A 209 32.08 -5.96 -10.22
N ASN A 210 32.73 -5.27 -9.28
CA ASN A 210 33.78 -5.84 -8.44
C ASN A 210 33.25 -6.54 -7.17
N LEU A 211 31.94 -6.50 -6.92
CA LEU A 211 31.32 -7.03 -5.70
C LEU A 211 31.63 -8.52 -5.49
N GLY A 212 31.65 -9.30 -6.57
CA GLY A 212 31.99 -10.72 -6.51
C GLY A 212 33.39 -10.97 -5.93
N GLY A 213 34.38 -10.20 -6.38
CA GLY A 213 35.76 -10.28 -5.89
C GLY A 213 35.89 -9.78 -4.44
N LEU A 214 35.21 -8.69 -4.09
CA LEU A 214 35.19 -8.18 -2.71
C LEU A 214 34.63 -9.22 -1.72
N LEU A 215 33.51 -9.87 -2.07
CA LEU A 215 32.91 -10.92 -1.25
C LEU A 215 33.73 -12.21 -1.24
N ALA A 216 34.61 -12.41 -2.23
CA ALA A 216 35.58 -13.50 -2.22
C ALA A 216 36.58 -13.37 -1.07
N GLN A 217 37.08 -12.15 -0.89
CA GLN A 217 38.02 -11.82 0.17
C GLN A 217 37.31 -11.76 1.54
N GLN A 218 36.01 -11.43 1.55
CA GLN A 218 35.18 -11.29 2.75
C GLN A 218 34.11 -12.39 2.84
N SER A 219 34.53 -13.66 2.89
CA SER A 219 33.63 -14.83 2.86
C SER A 219 32.61 -14.90 4.02
N GLN A 220 32.86 -14.17 5.10
CA GLN A 220 31.97 -14.05 6.26
C GLN A 220 30.77 -13.13 5.99
N VAL A 221 30.81 -12.27 4.97
CA VAL A 221 29.66 -11.44 4.60
C VAL A 221 28.55 -12.34 4.03
N LYS A 222 27.35 -12.25 4.63
CA LYS A 222 26.15 -13.00 4.18
C LYS A 222 24.95 -12.13 3.85
N VAL A 223 25.06 -10.82 4.04
CA VAL A 223 24.09 -9.84 3.55
C VAL A 223 24.81 -8.66 2.92
N VAL A 224 24.33 -8.23 1.76
CA VAL A 224 24.72 -6.98 1.10
C VAL A 224 23.49 -6.10 1.02
N VAL A 225 23.52 -4.94 1.67
CA VAL A 225 22.45 -3.94 1.61
C VAL A 225 22.90 -2.80 0.71
N ILE A 226 22.06 -2.42 -0.27
CA ILE A 226 22.33 -1.30 -1.18
C ILE A 226 21.23 -0.25 -0.99
N ASP A 227 21.57 0.87 -0.34
CA ASP A 227 20.65 1.97 -0.04
C ASP A 227 21.10 3.29 -0.71
N SER A 228 20.50 3.74 -1.81
CA SER A 228 19.53 3.05 -2.64
C SER A 228 20.10 2.72 -4.01
N ILE A 229 19.61 1.64 -4.62
CA ILE A 229 19.96 1.29 -6.00
C ILE A 229 19.41 2.33 -7.00
N THR A 230 18.48 3.18 -6.57
CA THR A 230 17.78 4.13 -7.44
C THR A 230 18.40 5.50 -7.57
N PHE A 231 19.21 5.91 -6.60
CA PHE A 231 19.68 7.29 -6.50
C PHE A 231 20.43 7.75 -7.76
N PRO A 232 21.43 7.01 -8.29
CA PRO A 232 22.22 7.52 -9.42
C PRO A 232 21.46 7.47 -10.76
N PHE A 233 20.54 6.52 -10.93
CA PHE A 233 19.78 6.34 -12.19
C PHE A 233 18.63 7.36 -12.38
N ARG A 234 18.37 8.22 -11.38
CA ARG A 234 17.31 9.23 -11.44
C ARG A 234 17.75 10.54 -12.06
N GLN A 235 19.01 10.93 -11.87
CA GLN A 235 19.48 12.28 -12.21
C GLN A 235 20.35 12.32 -13.47
N GLU A 236 21.09 11.24 -13.78
CA GLU A 236 22.21 11.34 -14.74
C GLU A 236 21.97 10.63 -16.09
N LEU A 237 21.07 9.64 -16.17
CA LEU A 237 20.83 8.88 -17.41
C LEU A 237 19.50 9.27 -18.07
N GLN A 238 19.57 10.17 -19.06
CA GLN A 238 18.40 10.62 -19.83
C GLN A 238 17.94 9.62 -20.91
N ASP A 239 18.83 8.75 -21.42
CA ASP A 239 18.45 7.68 -22.35
C ASP A 239 17.82 6.50 -21.61
N LEU A 240 16.50 6.35 -21.75
CA LEU A 240 15.70 5.26 -21.16
C LEU A 240 16.15 3.87 -21.63
N ALA A 241 16.62 3.73 -22.88
CA ALA A 241 17.05 2.44 -23.41
C ALA A 241 18.41 2.03 -22.83
N GLN A 242 19.35 2.96 -22.74
CA GLN A 242 20.64 2.73 -22.06
C GLN A 242 20.43 2.43 -20.58
N ARG A 243 19.55 3.18 -19.90
CA ARG A 243 19.19 2.94 -18.50
C ARG A 243 18.63 1.54 -18.29
N ALA A 244 17.68 1.09 -19.12
CA ALA A 244 17.10 -0.25 -19.01
C ALA A 244 18.15 -1.36 -19.23
N ARG A 245 19.05 -1.21 -20.22
CA ARG A 245 20.15 -2.17 -20.46
C ARG A 245 21.15 -2.22 -19.31
N THR A 246 21.48 -1.08 -18.71
CA THR A 246 22.40 -1.02 -17.58
C THR A 246 21.79 -1.63 -16.32
N LEU A 247 20.53 -1.30 -16.00
CA LEU A 247 19.80 -1.91 -14.89
C LEU A 247 19.64 -3.43 -15.07
N GLY A 248 19.36 -3.88 -16.29
CA GLY A 248 19.29 -5.30 -16.62
C GLY A 248 20.62 -6.04 -16.36
N ARG A 249 21.74 -5.45 -16.77
CA ARG A 249 23.08 -6.00 -16.49
C ARG A 249 23.36 -6.07 -14.99
N ILE A 250 23.13 -4.96 -14.27
CA ILE A 250 23.32 -4.90 -12.81
C ILE A 250 22.49 -5.96 -12.09
N ALA A 251 21.21 -6.12 -12.46
CA ALA A 251 20.35 -7.11 -11.82
C ALA A 251 20.86 -8.55 -12.03
N GLN A 252 21.36 -8.87 -13.23
CA GLN A 252 21.98 -10.17 -13.54
C GLN A 252 23.30 -10.37 -12.78
N ASP A 253 24.14 -9.34 -12.69
CA ASP A 253 25.39 -9.38 -11.92
C ASP A 253 25.12 -9.66 -10.44
N LEU A 254 24.16 -8.93 -9.86
CA LEU A 254 23.74 -9.10 -8.47
C LEU A 254 23.16 -10.49 -8.21
N LEU A 255 22.32 -11.03 -9.11
CA LEU A 255 21.75 -12.36 -8.97
C LEU A 255 22.83 -13.44 -8.99
N ARG A 256 23.78 -13.32 -9.94
CA ARG A 256 24.94 -14.20 -10.01
C ARG A 256 25.79 -14.15 -8.75
N VAL A 257 26.04 -12.96 -8.22
CA VAL A 257 26.79 -12.78 -6.97
C VAL A 257 26.03 -13.40 -5.79
N ALA A 258 24.72 -13.17 -5.69
CA ALA A 258 23.87 -13.75 -4.65
C ALA A 258 23.99 -15.28 -4.64
N GLU A 259 23.82 -15.94 -5.79
CA GLU A 259 23.85 -17.40 -5.93
C GLU A 259 25.24 -18.01 -5.76
N SER A 260 26.25 -17.42 -6.42
CA SER A 260 27.64 -17.93 -6.37
C SER A 260 28.23 -17.80 -4.97
N ARG A 261 28.07 -16.64 -4.32
CA ARG A 261 28.61 -16.37 -2.98
C ARG A 261 27.66 -16.78 -1.85
N HIS A 262 26.43 -17.18 -2.20
CA HIS A 262 25.38 -17.57 -1.27
C HIS A 262 25.11 -16.48 -0.21
N VAL A 263 24.93 -15.24 -0.68
CA VAL A 263 24.65 -14.05 0.12
C VAL A 263 23.24 -13.53 -0.16
N ALA A 264 22.61 -12.88 0.81
CA ALA A 264 21.37 -12.16 0.59
C ALA A 264 21.68 -10.76 0.04
N VAL A 265 21.15 -10.43 -1.14
CA VAL A 265 21.29 -9.07 -1.71
C VAL A 265 19.97 -8.32 -1.48
N VAL A 266 20.02 -7.27 -0.65
CA VAL A 266 18.85 -6.48 -0.26
C VAL A 266 18.96 -5.07 -0.82
N LEU A 267 17.96 -4.70 -1.62
CA LEU A 267 17.96 -3.50 -2.45
C LEU A 267 16.90 -2.54 -1.95
N MET A 268 17.28 -1.33 -1.53
CA MET A 268 16.31 -0.28 -1.23
C MET A 268 15.93 0.42 -2.51
N ASN A 269 14.64 0.45 -2.82
CA ASN A 269 14.10 1.13 -3.98
C ASN A 269 13.06 2.17 -3.55
N GLN A 270 13.08 3.31 -4.21
CA GLN A 270 12.11 4.35 -4.02
C GLN A 270 10.89 4.14 -4.94
N VAL A 271 9.76 4.75 -4.61
CA VAL A 271 8.57 4.72 -5.47
C VAL A 271 8.55 5.94 -6.41
N THR A 272 7.97 5.75 -7.59
CA THR A 272 7.59 6.81 -8.53
C THR A 272 6.11 6.68 -8.84
N THR A 273 5.52 7.74 -9.38
CA THR A 273 4.13 7.74 -9.78
C THR A 273 4.05 7.38 -11.27
N LYS A 274 3.44 6.23 -11.58
CA LYS A 274 3.03 5.96 -12.96
C LYS A 274 1.71 6.66 -13.19
N VAL A 275 1.74 7.66 -14.05
CA VAL A 275 0.53 8.26 -14.61
C VAL A 275 0.03 7.28 -15.67
N LEU A 276 -1.05 6.58 -15.37
CA LEU A 276 -1.76 5.80 -16.38
C LEU A 276 -2.63 6.76 -17.20
N GLU A 277 -2.93 6.41 -18.44
CA GLU A 277 -3.98 7.12 -19.19
C GLU A 277 -5.24 7.17 -18.29
N GLU A 278 -5.88 8.34 -18.18
CA GLU A 278 -7.02 8.65 -17.28
C GLU A 278 -6.71 9.19 -15.84
N ASP A 279 -5.65 9.98 -15.63
CA ASP A 279 -5.37 10.70 -14.35
C ASP A 279 -5.23 9.82 -13.07
N VAL A 280 -5.22 8.49 -13.22
CA VAL A 280 -4.96 7.57 -12.12
C VAL A 280 -3.45 7.43 -11.93
N SER A 281 -2.98 8.01 -10.84
CA SER A 281 -1.58 7.98 -10.44
C SER A 281 -1.36 6.80 -9.47
N LYS A 282 -0.58 5.79 -9.88
CA LYS A 282 -0.23 4.65 -9.00
C LYS A 282 1.23 4.77 -8.58
N LEU A 283 1.48 4.63 -7.28
CA LEU A 283 2.84 4.44 -6.79
C LEU A 283 3.35 3.07 -7.24
N ILE A 284 4.42 3.08 -8.01
CA ILE A 284 5.14 1.91 -8.49
C ILE A 284 6.63 2.04 -8.11
N PRO A 285 7.39 0.94 -8.02
CA PRO A 285 8.84 1.02 -7.87
C PRO A 285 9.50 1.81 -9.02
N ALA A 286 10.55 2.58 -8.73
CA ALA A 286 11.07 3.59 -9.65
C ALA A 286 11.95 3.06 -10.80
N LEU A 287 12.30 1.77 -10.81
CA LEU A 287 13.23 1.17 -11.78
C LEU A 287 12.54 0.49 -12.98
N GLY A 288 11.21 0.50 -13.02
CA GLY A 288 10.43 -0.03 -14.14
C GLY A 288 10.35 -1.56 -14.19
N ASP A 289 9.69 -2.06 -15.24
CA ASP A 289 9.29 -3.47 -15.34
C ASP A 289 10.47 -4.42 -15.60
N THR A 290 11.47 -4.01 -16.38
CA THR A 290 12.69 -4.81 -16.64
C THR A 290 13.40 -5.19 -15.34
N TRP A 291 13.52 -4.24 -14.41
CA TRP A 291 14.08 -4.49 -13.09
C TRP A 291 13.16 -5.38 -12.25
N ALA A 292 11.85 -5.15 -12.32
CA ALA A 292 10.87 -5.88 -11.55
C ALA A 292 10.85 -7.40 -11.81
N HIS A 293 11.27 -7.83 -13.00
CA HIS A 293 11.38 -9.25 -13.34
C HIS A 293 12.63 -9.95 -12.78
N ALA A 294 13.68 -9.19 -12.44
CA ALA A 294 14.94 -9.76 -11.97
C ALA A 294 14.99 -9.93 -10.44
N VAL A 295 14.16 -9.19 -9.70
CA VAL A 295 14.05 -9.28 -8.24
C VAL A 295 13.24 -10.52 -7.85
N THR A 296 13.78 -11.35 -6.94
CA THR A 296 13.12 -12.57 -6.46
C THR A 296 11.96 -12.25 -5.51
N ASN A 297 12.21 -11.43 -4.49
CA ASN A 297 11.22 -11.06 -3.48
C ASN A 297 11.04 -9.55 -3.42
N ARG A 298 9.80 -9.06 -3.42
CA ARG A 298 9.51 -7.63 -3.29
C ARG A 298 8.64 -7.36 -2.07
N ILE A 299 9.14 -6.50 -1.19
CA ILE A 299 8.46 -6.00 -0.01
C ILE A 299 8.06 -4.54 -0.26
N MET A 300 6.75 -4.27 -0.26
CA MET A 300 6.23 -2.91 -0.35
C MET A 300 5.83 -2.41 1.04
N LEU A 301 6.55 -1.41 1.53
CA LEU A 301 6.25 -0.70 2.77
C LEU A 301 5.29 0.45 2.47
N HIS A 302 4.16 0.45 3.16
CA HIS A 302 3.20 1.54 3.17
C HIS A 302 2.75 1.81 4.60
N TRP A 303 2.35 3.05 4.88
CA TRP A 303 1.65 3.36 6.11
C TRP A 303 0.26 2.71 6.07
N GLN A 304 -0.20 2.16 7.18
CA GLN A 304 -1.56 1.70 7.37
C GLN A 304 -2.11 2.48 8.56
N ASP A 305 -3.18 3.26 8.34
CA ASP A 305 -3.95 4.04 9.32
C ASP A 305 -3.18 4.70 10.49
N GLU A 306 -2.99 6.02 10.39
CA GLU A 306 -2.83 7.00 11.49
C GLU A 306 -2.21 6.55 12.84
N ALA A 307 -0.88 6.64 12.97
CA ALA A 307 -0.24 6.95 14.26
C ALA A 307 1.18 7.52 14.06
N ARG A 308 1.30 8.86 14.02
CA ARG A 308 2.56 9.55 14.35
C ARG A 308 2.37 10.27 15.68
N GLU A 309 2.56 9.55 16.78
CA GLU A 309 2.78 10.22 18.06
C GLU A 309 4.17 10.87 18.08
N SER A 310 4.18 12.16 18.39
CA SER A 310 5.38 12.92 18.69
C SER A 310 5.92 12.52 20.06
N GLY A 311 7.01 11.76 20.08
CA GLY A 311 7.75 11.47 21.29
C GLY A 311 8.89 10.50 21.00
N PHE A 312 10.12 10.91 21.25
CA PHE A 312 11.27 10.01 21.31
C PHE A 312 10.95 8.85 22.27
N LYS A 313 10.81 7.62 21.77
CA LYS A 313 11.04 6.38 22.53
C LYS A 313 11.15 5.16 21.60
N HIS A 314 12.01 4.25 22.02
CA HIS A 314 12.37 2.97 21.43
C HIS A 314 11.19 2.04 21.08
N MET A 315 11.31 1.42 19.90
CA MET A 315 11.08 0.00 19.55
C MET A 315 9.66 -0.63 19.55
N CYS A 316 9.31 -1.10 18.35
CA CYS A 316 8.54 -2.30 17.95
C CYS A 316 7.11 -2.52 18.49
N ALA A 317 6.11 -2.57 17.59
CA ALA A 317 5.52 -3.84 17.11
C ALA A 317 4.34 -3.60 16.15
N ALA A 318 4.25 -4.48 15.13
CA ALA A 318 3.13 -4.71 14.22
C ALA A 318 2.90 -3.71 13.06
N CYS A 319 3.80 -3.75 12.06
CA CYS A 319 3.43 -3.38 10.70
C CYS A 319 2.80 -4.60 10.01
N LYS A 320 1.50 -4.55 9.68
CA LYS A 320 0.84 -5.55 8.85
C LYS A 320 1.22 -5.30 7.38
N LEU A 321 2.24 -6.01 6.91
CA LEU A 321 2.64 -6.03 5.51
C LEU A 321 1.60 -6.79 4.66
N ARG A 322 1.17 -6.22 3.53
CA ARG A 322 0.64 -6.99 2.40
C ARG A 322 1.79 -7.28 1.42
N LEU A 323 2.20 -8.55 1.32
CA LEU A 323 3.06 -9.01 0.24
C LEU A 323 2.21 -9.17 -1.03
N PHE A 324 2.61 -8.51 -2.12
CA PHE A 324 2.11 -8.82 -3.46
C PHE A 324 3.07 -9.81 -4.11
N GLY A 325 2.84 -11.10 -3.86
CA GLY A 325 3.41 -12.18 -4.67
C GLY A 325 2.41 -12.57 -5.76
N LYS A 326 2.89 -12.82 -6.99
CA LYS A 326 2.12 -13.57 -7.99
C LYS A 326 2.03 -15.03 -7.53
N CYS A 327 1.06 -15.34 -6.68
CA CYS A 327 0.56 -16.70 -6.51
C CYS A 327 -0.93 -16.67 -6.86
N HIS A 328 -1.28 -17.39 -7.92
CA HIS A 328 -2.66 -17.79 -8.17
C HIS A 328 -3.18 -18.61 -6.98
N ASP A 329 -4.49 -18.50 -6.77
CA ASP A 329 -5.28 -19.08 -5.69
C ASP A 329 -4.84 -20.45 -5.16
N ALA A 330 -4.90 -20.60 -3.83
CA ALA A 330 -5.17 -21.88 -3.21
C ALA A 330 -5.96 -21.68 -1.91
N THR A 331 -7.26 -21.50 -2.05
CA THR A 331 -8.25 -21.76 -1.00
C THR A 331 -8.26 -23.28 -0.77
N VAL A 332 -7.70 -23.75 0.34
CA VAL A 332 -7.82 -25.17 0.72
C VAL A 332 -9.24 -25.41 1.24
N ALA A 333 -10.13 -25.76 0.33
CA ALA A 333 -11.38 -26.44 0.63
C ALA A 333 -11.14 -27.95 0.58
N CYS A 334 -11.00 -28.60 1.75
CA CYS A 334 -11.08 -30.05 1.83
C CYS A 334 -12.55 -30.48 1.87
N LYS A 335 -12.97 -31.28 0.88
CA LYS A 335 -14.05 -32.27 1.05
C LYS A 335 -13.52 -33.68 0.73
N PRO A 336 -14.11 -34.71 1.36
CA PRO A 336 -13.41 -35.95 1.69
C PRO A 336 -13.66 -37.05 0.65
N HIS A 337 -12.64 -37.85 0.31
CA HIS A 337 -12.80 -39.27 -0.03
C HIS A 337 -11.47 -40.04 0.01
N ILE A 338 -11.50 -41.18 0.72
CA ILE A 338 -10.58 -42.37 0.67
C ILE A 338 -9.18 -42.08 1.28
N ARG A 339 -8.83 -42.37 2.55
CA ARG A 339 -8.86 -43.59 3.41
C ARG A 339 -8.30 -44.89 2.77
N ARG A 340 -7.24 -45.42 3.43
CA ARG A 340 -6.46 -46.69 3.23
C ARG A 340 -5.23 -46.45 2.33
N ALA A 341 -3.98 -46.74 2.70
CA ALA A 341 -3.33 -47.55 3.74
C ALA A 341 -1.94 -46.88 4.01
N PHE A 342 -1.21 -47.03 5.12
CA PHE A 342 -0.89 -48.17 5.96
C PHE A 342 -0.56 -47.69 7.39
N GLN A 343 -0.89 -48.54 8.35
CA GLN A 343 -0.44 -48.50 9.73
C GLN A 343 1.03 -48.93 9.81
N HIS A 344 1.85 -48.27 10.63
CA HIS A 344 2.60 -48.89 11.73
C HIS A 344 3.23 -47.79 12.62
N SER A 345 2.82 -47.81 13.88
CA SER A 345 3.28 -47.03 15.04
C SER A 345 4.54 -47.71 15.66
N PRO A 346 5.20 -47.25 16.76
CA PRO A 346 4.98 -46.04 17.59
C PRO A 346 6.26 -45.25 17.96
N PHE A 347 6.11 -43.97 18.35
CA PHE A 347 6.64 -43.49 19.64
C PHE A 347 5.87 -42.22 20.08
N LYS A 348 5.40 -42.25 21.34
CA LYS A 348 4.52 -41.26 21.99
C LYS A 348 5.34 -40.12 22.59
N CYS A 349 4.79 -38.90 22.58
CA CYS A 349 4.94 -37.97 23.71
C CYS A 349 3.58 -37.35 24.05
N ARG A 350 3.22 -37.45 25.33
CA ARG A 350 1.91 -37.14 25.93
C ARG A 350 1.75 -35.63 26.18
N THR A 351 0.67 -35.04 25.70
CA THR A 351 -0.03 -33.94 26.39
C THR A 351 -1.17 -34.54 27.22
N THR A 352 -1.28 -34.13 28.48
CA THR A 352 -2.42 -34.46 29.35
C THR A 352 -3.36 -33.27 29.39
N HIS A 353 -4.57 -33.46 28.84
CA HIS A 353 -5.75 -32.69 29.19
C HIS A 353 -6.32 -33.25 30.50
N THR A 354 -6.74 -32.36 31.40
CA THR A 354 -7.70 -32.71 32.45
C THR A 354 -8.98 -31.93 32.17
N ALA A 355 -10.03 -32.66 31.82
CA ALA A 355 -11.41 -32.21 31.85
C ALA A 355 -12.08 -32.85 33.06
N LEU A 356 -12.89 -32.08 33.80
CA LEU A 356 -13.81 -32.59 34.81
C LEU A 356 -15.20 -32.00 34.55
N HIS A 357 -16.12 -32.92 34.23
CA HIS A 357 -17.58 -32.77 34.15
C HIS A 357 -18.18 -32.42 35.53
N VAL A 358 -19.38 -31.82 35.56
CA VAL A 358 -20.65 -32.43 36.07
C VAL A 358 -21.85 -31.52 35.75
N SER A 359 -22.98 -32.18 35.55
CA SER A 359 -24.27 -31.85 34.92
C SER A 359 -25.35 -31.18 35.81
N ASN A 360 -26.23 -30.43 35.12
CA ASN A 360 -27.68 -30.20 35.27
C ASN A 360 -28.36 -30.07 36.65
N ALA A 361 -29.07 -28.94 36.84
CA ALA A 361 -30.38 -28.89 37.48
C ALA A 361 -31.26 -27.82 36.80
N ALA A 362 -32.50 -28.19 36.51
CA ALA A 362 -33.49 -27.42 35.75
C ALA A 362 -34.47 -26.65 36.67
N THR A 363 -35.29 -25.81 36.03
CA THR A 363 -36.63 -25.29 36.42
C THR A 363 -36.68 -23.94 37.17
N LEU A 364 -37.04 -22.87 36.44
CA LEU A 364 -38.39 -22.27 36.51
C LEU A 364 -38.55 -21.13 35.50
N GLN A 365 -39.65 -21.18 34.74
CA GLN A 365 -40.10 -20.23 33.74
C GLN A 365 -40.49 -18.88 34.36
N ARG A 366 -40.18 -17.79 33.65
CA ARG A 366 -41.17 -16.74 33.34
C ARG A 366 -40.83 -16.03 32.04
N SER A 367 -41.86 -15.97 31.20
CA SER A 367 -41.91 -15.54 29.81
C SER A 367 -42.00 -14.03 29.64
N ASP A 368 -41.48 -13.59 28.48
CA ASP A 368 -41.90 -12.46 27.64
C ASP A 368 -41.72 -11.01 28.12
N SER A 369 -40.79 -10.31 27.45
CA SER A 369 -41.19 -9.31 26.46
C SER A 369 -40.07 -9.06 25.44
N ARG A 370 -40.42 -9.23 24.16
CA ARG A 370 -39.57 -9.10 22.95
C ARG A 370 -38.64 -7.88 22.95
N SER A 371 -37.33 -8.10 22.94
CA SER A 371 -36.35 -7.13 22.43
C SER A 371 -36.09 -7.39 20.94
N LYS A 372 -36.23 -6.33 20.13
CA LYS A 372 -35.97 -6.29 18.69
C LYS A 372 -34.58 -6.88 18.33
N PRO A 373 -34.41 -7.52 17.16
CA PRO A 373 -33.09 -7.89 16.66
C PRO A 373 -32.21 -6.64 16.49
N SER A 374 -30.97 -6.70 16.95
CA SER A 374 -29.99 -5.63 16.92
C SER A 374 -29.58 -5.26 15.49
N GLU A 375 -29.78 -4.00 15.10
CA GLU A 375 -29.37 -3.33 13.84
C GLU A 375 -27.85 -3.24 13.58
N LEU A 376 -27.03 -4.09 14.20
CA LEU A 376 -25.58 -3.89 14.32
C LEU A 376 -24.71 -4.79 13.42
N GLU A 377 -25.22 -5.28 12.29
CA GLU A 377 -24.46 -6.20 11.41
C GLU A 377 -24.14 -5.68 10.00
N SER A 378 -24.54 -4.45 9.63
CA SER A 378 -24.16 -3.92 8.31
C SER A 378 -22.78 -3.24 8.34
N PRO A 379 -21.83 -3.61 7.45
CA PRO A 379 -20.53 -2.97 7.34
C PRO A 379 -20.65 -1.46 7.05
N PRO A 380 -19.74 -0.60 7.57
CA PRO A 380 -19.81 0.84 7.37
C PRO A 380 -19.56 1.22 5.91
N LEU A 381 -20.07 2.39 5.46
CA LEU A 381 -19.70 2.96 4.17
C LEU A 381 -18.18 3.04 4.03
N ALA A 382 -17.67 2.80 2.82
CA ALA A 382 -16.27 3.02 2.52
C ALA A 382 -15.95 4.52 2.59
N TYR A 383 -14.85 4.85 3.26
CA TYR A 383 -14.40 6.22 3.45
C TYR A 383 -12.87 6.30 3.40
N GLU A 384 -12.35 7.52 3.27
CA GLU A 384 -10.94 7.84 3.41
C GLU A 384 -10.78 9.06 4.31
N LEU A 385 -9.79 9.02 5.21
CA LEU A 385 -9.46 10.13 6.09
C LEU A 385 -8.17 10.80 5.60
N VAL A 386 -8.28 12.07 5.21
CA VAL A 386 -7.17 12.92 4.77
C VAL A 386 -6.84 13.88 5.89
N GLN A 387 -5.63 13.77 6.45
CA GLN A 387 -5.22 14.57 7.60
C GLN A 387 -4.19 15.63 7.25
N GLY A 388 -4.36 16.82 7.82
CA GLY A 388 -3.31 17.82 7.85
C GLY A 388 -2.17 17.39 8.80
N PRO A 389 -0.94 17.89 8.57
CA PRO A 389 0.24 17.46 9.32
C PRO A 389 0.24 17.87 10.80
N LEU A 390 -0.68 18.72 11.25
CA LEU A 390 -0.84 19.13 12.64
C LEU A 390 -1.99 18.41 13.36
N VAL A 391 -2.73 17.53 12.68
CA VAL A 391 -3.77 16.72 13.33
C VAL A 391 -3.11 15.76 14.32
N ARG A 392 -3.61 15.75 15.56
CA ARG A 392 -3.17 14.86 16.64
C ARG A 392 -4.39 14.23 17.29
N TRP A 393 -4.43 12.91 17.33
CA TRP A 393 -5.37 12.17 18.17
C TRP A 393 -4.76 11.93 19.55
N SER A 394 -5.56 12.02 20.60
CA SER A 394 -5.16 11.60 21.94
C SER A 394 -6.00 10.41 22.37
N GLU A 395 -5.35 9.31 22.73
CA GLU A 395 -6.01 8.21 23.44
C GLU A 395 -6.45 8.72 24.83
N SER A 396 -7.72 8.47 25.18
CA SER A 396 -8.42 9.18 26.27
C SER A 396 -7.74 9.03 27.64
N GLY A 397 -7.56 10.15 28.34
CA GLY A 397 -7.18 10.16 29.77
C GLY A 397 -6.50 11.44 30.25
N ALA A 398 -5.88 12.23 29.37
CA ALA A 398 -5.26 13.50 29.73
C ALA A 398 -6.14 14.69 29.31
N THR A 399 -6.36 15.62 30.24
CA THR A 399 -7.01 16.95 30.11
C THR A 399 -7.43 17.38 28.68
N ALA A 400 -8.74 17.54 28.49
CA ALA A 400 -9.46 18.02 27.30
C ALA A 400 -8.62 18.72 26.21
N ARG A 401 -8.06 17.94 25.28
CA ARG A 401 -7.71 18.45 23.95
C ARG A 401 -8.94 18.33 23.06
N THR A 402 -9.36 19.44 22.47
CA THR A 402 -10.52 19.51 21.56
C THR A 402 -10.29 18.62 20.34
N ALA A 403 -11.28 17.80 19.98
CA ALA A 403 -11.22 16.94 18.78
C ALA A 403 -10.86 17.77 17.53
N PRO A 404 -10.01 17.24 16.62
CA PRO A 404 -9.54 17.99 15.47
C PRO A 404 -10.70 18.46 14.60
N PRO A 405 -10.63 19.68 14.03
CA PRO A 405 -11.65 20.16 13.12
C PRO A 405 -11.75 19.26 11.90
N THR A 406 -12.98 18.80 11.63
CA THR A 406 -13.28 17.75 10.67
C THR A 406 -14.26 18.27 9.63
N ALA A 407 -13.92 18.13 8.35
CA ALA A 407 -14.84 18.29 7.24
C ALA A 407 -15.26 16.93 6.67
N VAL A 408 -16.50 16.81 6.17
CA VAL A 408 -16.99 15.63 5.45
C VAL A 408 -17.31 16.03 4.02
N LEU A 409 -16.73 15.34 3.04
CA LEU A 409 -16.90 15.62 1.61
C LEU A 409 -17.66 14.48 0.93
N LEU A 410 -18.80 14.81 0.33
CA LEU A 410 -19.69 13.87 -0.38
C LEU A 410 -19.73 14.18 -1.88
N HIS A 411 -19.53 13.15 -2.69
CA HIS A 411 -19.54 13.25 -4.15
C HIS A 411 -20.96 13.30 -4.75
N GLY A 412 -21.06 13.66 -6.03
CA GLY A 412 -22.30 13.65 -6.81
C GLY A 412 -22.69 12.27 -7.35
N VAL A 413 -23.82 12.20 -8.07
CA VAL A 413 -24.31 10.96 -8.70
C VAL A 413 -23.28 10.40 -9.68
N LEU A 414 -23.17 9.07 -9.78
CA LEU A 414 -22.20 8.36 -10.64
C LEU A 414 -20.72 8.68 -10.32
N GLY A 415 -20.43 9.30 -9.17
CA GLY A 415 -19.08 9.56 -8.67
C GLY A 415 -18.60 8.58 -7.59
N SER A 416 -17.46 8.90 -6.98
CA SER A 416 -16.89 8.21 -5.81
C SER A 416 -16.14 9.20 -4.92
N ARG A 417 -15.76 8.76 -3.72
CA ARG A 417 -14.92 9.51 -2.76
C ARG A 417 -13.64 10.05 -3.38
N LYS A 418 -13.10 9.37 -4.40
CA LYS A 418 -11.89 9.77 -5.12
C LYS A 418 -12.06 11.10 -5.86
N ASN A 419 -13.26 11.43 -6.33
CA ASN A 419 -13.52 12.72 -7.00
C ASN A 419 -13.30 13.91 -6.06
N MET A 420 -13.46 13.71 -4.74
CA MET A 420 -13.27 14.75 -3.73
C MET A 420 -11.82 14.84 -3.22
N HIS A 421 -10.94 13.92 -3.61
CA HIS A 421 -9.62 13.74 -2.99
C HIS A 421 -8.69 14.93 -3.20
N SER A 422 -8.59 15.43 -4.44
CA SER A 422 -7.78 16.61 -4.76
C SER A 422 -8.20 17.83 -3.93
N PHE A 423 -9.51 18.03 -3.75
CA PHE A 423 -10.04 19.13 -2.95
C PHE A 423 -9.82 18.92 -1.45
N ALA A 424 -9.97 17.69 -0.95
CA ALA A 424 -9.64 17.33 0.43
C ALA A 424 -8.16 17.65 0.77
N HIS A 425 -7.23 17.30 -0.13
CA HIS A 425 -5.81 17.62 0.01
C HIS A 425 -5.52 19.12 0.00
N GLN A 426 -6.23 19.89 -0.81
CA GLN A 426 -6.11 21.35 -0.80
C GLN A 426 -6.56 21.94 0.54
N ILE A 427 -7.68 21.47 1.10
CA ILE A 427 -8.17 21.92 2.41
C ILE A 427 -7.12 21.66 3.50
N VAL A 428 -6.58 20.43 3.60
CA VAL A 428 -5.62 20.12 4.69
C VAL A 428 -4.24 20.74 4.49
N ARG A 429 -3.85 21.08 3.25
CA ARG A 429 -2.63 21.86 2.97
C ARG A 429 -2.78 23.29 3.48
N ALA A 430 -3.94 23.91 3.26
CA ALA A 430 -4.21 25.27 3.70
C ALA A 430 -4.58 25.36 5.19
N LEU A 431 -5.16 24.28 5.74
CA LEU A 431 -5.56 24.16 7.14
C LEU A 431 -4.89 22.94 7.77
N PRO A 432 -3.61 23.01 8.15
CA PRO A 432 -2.84 21.85 8.62
C PRO A 432 -3.36 21.15 9.87
N ALA A 433 -4.21 21.81 10.66
CA ALA A 433 -4.86 21.24 11.85
C ALA A 433 -6.21 20.57 11.55
N TRP A 434 -6.71 20.66 10.31
CA TRP A 434 -7.95 20.04 9.88
C TRP A 434 -7.72 18.63 9.37
N GLN A 435 -8.77 17.83 9.48
CA GLN A 435 -8.90 16.56 8.77
C GLN A 435 -10.17 16.55 7.93
N VAL A 436 -10.18 15.71 6.90
CA VAL A 436 -11.24 15.64 5.90
C VAL A 436 -11.61 14.18 5.67
N ILE A 437 -12.87 13.83 5.83
CA ILE A 437 -13.41 12.51 5.49
C ILE A 437 -14.05 12.59 4.11
N THR A 438 -13.59 11.79 3.15
CA THR A 438 -14.31 11.56 1.89
C THR A 438 -15.05 10.22 1.97
N VAL A 439 -16.28 10.16 1.48
CA VAL A 439 -17.15 8.98 1.66
C VAL A 439 -17.69 8.50 0.31
N ASP A 440 -17.65 7.19 0.07
CA ASP A 440 -18.43 6.56 -1.00
C ASP A 440 -19.86 6.41 -0.50
N LEU A 441 -20.78 7.15 -1.10
CA LEU A 441 -22.21 7.02 -0.82
C LEU A 441 -22.68 5.60 -1.17
N ARG A 442 -23.80 5.19 -0.55
CA ARG A 442 -24.51 3.95 -0.93
C ARG A 442 -24.63 3.82 -2.45
N CYS A 443 -24.58 2.57 -2.93
CA CYS A 443 -24.58 2.23 -4.35
C CYS A 443 -23.34 2.68 -5.15
N HIS A 444 -22.40 3.44 -4.58
CA HIS A 444 -21.22 3.95 -5.29
C HIS A 444 -19.91 3.33 -4.78
N GLY A 445 -18.91 3.26 -5.66
CA GLY A 445 -17.54 2.84 -5.34
C GLY A 445 -17.46 1.54 -4.53
N ASP A 446 -16.66 1.53 -3.46
CA ASP A 446 -16.50 0.36 -2.61
C ASP A 446 -17.71 0.14 -1.67
N SER A 447 -18.63 1.11 -1.59
CA SER A 447 -19.92 1.00 -0.88
C SER A 447 -21.04 0.37 -1.72
N SER A 448 -20.79 0.07 -2.99
CA SER A 448 -21.80 -0.41 -3.94
C SER A 448 -22.44 -1.75 -3.56
N SER A 449 -21.70 -2.64 -2.91
CA SER A 449 -22.17 -3.96 -2.50
C SER A 449 -22.84 -3.98 -1.11
N LEU A 450 -22.68 -2.93 -0.31
CA LEU A 450 -23.09 -2.93 1.10
C LEU A 450 -24.60 -2.82 1.30
N THR A 451 -25.30 -2.24 0.33
CA THR A 451 -26.74 -1.89 0.46
C THR A 451 -27.64 -2.74 -0.42
N ARG A 452 -27.12 -3.78 -1.07
CA ARG A 452 -27.88 -4.60 -2.03
C ARG A 452 -29.00 -5.35 -1.30
N GLY A 453 -30.25 -4.98 -1.56
CA GLY A 453 -31.43 -5.60 -0.93
C GLY A 453 -31.80 -5.08 0.46
N GLN A 454 -31.21 -3.96 0.92
CA GLN A 454 -31.58 -3.31 2.19
C GLN A 454 -32.06 -1.89 1.95
N ARG A 455 -33.25 -1.55 2.48
CA ARG A 455 -33.91 -0.22 2.58
C ARG A 455 -33.97 0.64 1.29
N PRO A 456 -35.03 1.42 1.04
CA PRO A 456 -35.14 2.22 -0.18
C PRO A 456 -33.91 3.13 -0.40
N HIS A 457 -33.45 3.22 -1.65
CA HIS A 457 -32.31 4.04 -2.02
C HIS A 457 -32.70 5.53 -2.16
N THR A 458 -32.81 6.23 -1.02
CA THR A 458 -33.22 7.64 -0.95
C THR A 458 -32.10 8.57 -0.45
N ILE A 459 -32.24 9.88 -0.69
CA ILE A 459 -31.35 10.92 -0.13
C ILE A 459 -31.32 10.85 1.40
N ALA A 460 -32.49 10.68 2.05
CA ALA A 460 -32.59 10.57 3.50
C ALA A 460 -31.82 9.35 4.02
N ALA A 461 -31.97 8.20 3.36
CA ALA A 461 -31.29 6.99 3.76
C ALA A 461 -29.76 7.07 3.50
N ALA A 462 -29.33 7.73 2.42
CA ALA A 462 -27.91 8.03 2.17
C ALA A 462 -27.32 8.94 3.28
N ALA A 463 -28.07 9.96 3.72
CA ALA A 463 -27.68 10.80 4.84
C ALA A 463 -27.55 9.98 6.14
N GLU A 464 -28.50 9.09 6.42
CA GLU A 464 -28.44 8.20 7.60
C GLU A 464 -27.21 7.28 7.59
N ASP A 465 -26.80 6.75 6.44
CA ASP A 465 -25.58 5.94 6.36
C ASP A 465 -24.34 6.74 6.76
N VAL A 466 -24.21 7.96 6.25
CA VAL A 466 -23.07 8.84 6.58
C VAL A 466 -23.12 9.22 8.06
N LEU A 467 -24.30 9.53 8.61
CA LEU A 467 -24.46 9.80 10.05
C LEU A 467 -24.10 8.58 10.91
N SER A 468 -24.47 7.38 10.47
CA SER A 468 -24.11 6.11 11.13
C SER A 468 -22.59 5.88 11.10
N LEU A 469 -21.96 6.14 9.94
CA LEU A 469 -20.50 6.12 9.82
C LEU A 469 -19.84 7.09 10.81
N LEU A 470 -20.25 8.36 10.82
CA LEU A 470 -19.69 9.37 11.73
C LEU A 470 -19.89 9.00 13.20
N SER A 471 -21.04 8.42 13.55
CA SER A 471 -21.32 7.93 14.90
C SER A 471 -20.39 6.78 15.30
N ARG A 472 -20.13 5.83 14.39
CA ARG A 472 -19.18 4.73 14.60
C ARG A 472 -17.75 5.24 14.79
N LEU A 473 -17.35 6.24 13.99
CA LEU A 473 -16.03 6.87 14.09
C LEU A 473 -15.91 7.83 15.28
N LYS A 474 -17.01 8.11 15.99
CA LYS A 474 -17.10 9.10 17.08
C LYS A 474 -16.64 10.50 16.62
N LEU A 475 -16.97 10.86 15.38
CA LEU A 475 -16.61 12.13 14.77
C LEU A 475 -17.82 13.06 14.71
N PHE A 476 -17.58 14.32 15.08
CA PHE A 476 -18.56 15.38 14.91
C PHE A 476 -18.00 16.38 13.91
N PRO A 477 -18.60 16.57 12.73
CA PRO A 477 -18.04 17.46 11.72
C PRO A 477 -18.26 18.94 12.09
N GLN A 478 -17.32 19.80 11.69
CA GLN A 478 -17.49 21.26 11.64
C GLN A 478 -17.94 21.74 10.27
N ALA A 479 -17.67 20.95 9.23
CA ALA A 479 -18.12 21.24 7.88
C ALA A 479 -18.66 19.99 7.19
N LEU A 480 -19.82 20.12 6.57
CA LEU A 480 -20.39 19.16 5.64
C LEU A 480 -20.35 19.79 4.25
N ILE A 481 -19.68 19.16 3.29
CA ILE A 481 -19.48 19.68 1.94
C ILE A 481 -19.97 18.64 0.95
N GLY A 482 -20.96 18.98 0.13
CA GLY A 482 -21.59 18.06 -0.79
C GLY A 482 -21.66 18.60 -2.20
N HIS A 483 -21.18 17.84 -3.18
CA HIS A 483 -21.31 18.15 -4.61
C HIS A 483 -22.57 17.53 -5.21
N SER A 484 -23.35 18.32 -5.96
CA SER A 484 -24.53 17.84 -6.71
C SER A 484 -25.48 17.05 -5.79
N MET A 485 -25.74 15.76 -6.07
CA MET A 485 -26.49 14.85 -5.20
C MET A 485 -25.98 14.84 -3.74
N GLY A 486 -24.66 14.83 -3.53
CA GLY A 486 -24.04 14.93 -2.21
C GLY A 486 -24.42 16.21 -1.47
N GLY A 487 -24.73 17.29 -2.21
CA GLY A 487 -25.27 18.55 -1.68
C GLY A 487 -26.62 18.39 -0.98
N LYS A 488 -27.56 17.64 -1.59
CA LYS A 488 -28.83 17.29 -0.92
C LYS A 488 -28.62 16.31 0.24
N VAL A 489 -27.64 15.41 0.14
CA VAL A 489 -27.29 14.50 1.24
C VAL A 489 -26.80 15.29 2.46
N VAL A 490 -25.86 16.24 2.32
CA VAL A 490 -25.39 17.04 3.48
C VAL A 490 -26.47 17.92 4.09
N MET A 491 -27.40 18.44 3.28
CA MET A 491 -28.58 19.16 3.80
C MET A 491 -29.52 18.23 4.57
N SER A 492 -29.80 17.04 4.06
CA SER A 492 -30.62 16.04 4.77
C SER A 492 -29.93 15.55 6.06
N MET A 493 -28.60 15.42 6.07
CA MET A 493 -27.84 15.15 7.31
C MET A 493 -28.08 16.24 8.35
N ALA A 494 -28.00 17.50 7.94
CA ALA A 494 -28.22 18.66 8.81
C ALA A 494 -29.66 18.72 9.35
N GLU A 495 -30.65 18.44 8.52
CA GLU A 495 -32.06 18.32 8.91
C GLU A 495 -32.28 17.18 9.91
N GLN A 496 -31.72 15.99 9.66
CA GLN A 496 -31.84 14.85 10.57
C GLN A 496 -31.13 15.07 11.91
N PHE A 497 -30.01 15.80 11.92
CA PHE A 497 -29.38 16.24 13.16
C PHE A 497 -30.33 17.14 13.98
N ALA A 498 -31.03 18.06 13.32
CA ALA A 498 -32.00 18.97 13.95
C ALA A 498 -33.19 18.22 14.56
N LEU A 499 -33.74 17.25 13.83
CA LEU A 499 -34.92 16.47 14.25
C LEU A 499 -34.67 15.60 15.50
N ARG A 500 -33.41 15.28 15.81
CA ARG A 500 -33.02 14.51 17.01
C ARG A 500 -33.00 15.36 18.30
N GLY A 501 -33.46 16.61 18.25
CA GLY A 501 -33.70 17.46 19.43
C GLY A 501 -32.45 18.08 20.05
N ALA A 502 -31.31 18.08 19.35
CA ALA A 502 -30.04 18.55 19.87
C ALA A 502 -29.75 19.99 19.41
N ASN A 503 -29.54 20.90 20.36
CA ASN A 503 -28.68 22.06 20.09
C ASN A 503 -27.29 21.52 19.73
N LEU A 504 -26.78 21.87 18.56
CA LEU A 504 -25.45 21.42 18.16
C LEU A 504 -24.42 22.02 19.15
N PRO A 505 -23.47 21.22 19.66
CA PRO A 505 -22.49 21.68 20.64
C PRO A 505 -21.56 22.78 20.09
N ARG A 506 -21.51 22.93 18.77
CA ARG A 506 -20.74 23.95 18.05
C ARG A 506 -21.40 24.26 16.70
N PRO A 507 -21.07 25.43 16.11
CA PRO A 507 -21.48 25.73 14.74
C PRO A 507 -21.00 24.68 13.73
N VAL A 508 -21.85 24.33 12.78
CA VAL A 508 -21.56 23.44 11.66
C VAL A 508 -21.87 24.18 10.36
N GLN A 509 -20.89 24.25 9.47
CA GLN A 509 -21.08 24.81 8.13
C GLN A 509 -21.55 23.72 7.16
N VAL A 510 -22.59 24.01 6.38
CA VAL A 510 -23.10 23.14 5.31
C VAL A 510 -22.84 23.83 3.98
N TRP A 511 -22.01 23.22 3.15
CA TRP A 511 -21.60 23.71 1.84
C TRP A 511 -22.23 22.86 0.74
N VAL A 512 -23.12 23.47 -0.03
CA VAL A 512 -23.83 22.84 -1.14
C VAL A 512 -23.20 23.31 -2.45
N LEU A 513 -22.53 22.40 -3.15
CA LEU A 513 -21.78 22.71 -4.37
C LEU A 513 -22.62 22.37 -5.60
N ASP A 514 -23.06 23.42 -6.30
CA ASP A 514 -23.84 23.40 -7.54
C ASP A 514 -25.04 22.45 -7.51
N ALA A 515 -25.88 22.57 -6.47
CA ALA A 515 -27.15 21.83 -6.34
C ALA A 515 -28.26 22.74 -5.78
N LEU A 516 -29.50 22.47 -6.20
CA LEU A 516 -30.70 23.13 -5.69
C LEU A 516 -31.32 22.34 -4.54
N PRO A 517 -31.97 22.99 -3.55
CA PRO A 517 -32.63 22.32 -2.44
C PRO A 517 -33.97 21.65 -2.83
N GLY A 518 -34.67 22.16 -3.84
CA GLY A 518 -35.94 21.62 -4.34
C GLY A 518 -35.80 20.99 -5.74
N ASP A 519 -36.80 21.21 -6.59
CA ASP A 519 -36.86 20.64 -7.94
C ASP A 519 -35.59 20.89 -8.76
N VAL A 520 -35.08 19.81 -9.34
CA VAL A 520 -33.92 19.85 -10.23
C VAL A 520 -34.40 20.17 -11.64
N ARG A 521 -34.28 21.43 -12.04
CA ARG A 521 -34.64 21.90 -13.39
C ARG A 521 -33.42 21.79 -14.29
N ALA A 522 -33.43 20.88 -15.26
CA ALA A 522 -32.40 20.86 -16.31
C ALA A 522 -32.48 22.13 -17.18
N GLY A 523 -31.34 22.74 -17.52
CA GLY A 523 -31.29 23.99 -18.29
C GLY A 523 -31.13 23.81 -19.81
N GLY A 524 -31.97 24.50 -20.59
CA GLY A 524 -31.68 24.89 -21.98
C GLY A 524 -31.91 23.86 -23.09
N SER A 525 -31.86 24.32 -24.35
CA SER A 525 -32.13 23.55 -25.60
C SER A 525 -31.13 22.42 -25.90
N ASN A 526 -30.14 22.20 -25.04
CA ASN A 526 -29.14 21.15 -25.22
C ASN A 526 -29.29 20.11 -24.11
N ARG A 527 -30.17 19.13 -24.35
CA ARG A 527 -30.39 17.93 -23.51
C ARG A 527 -29.19 16.95 -23.54
N GLN A 528 -28.13 17.34 -24.26
CA GLN A 528 -26.89 16.60 -24.38
C GLN A 528 -26.25 16.48 -22.98
N ASP A 529 -25.94 15.25 -22.58
CA ASP A 529 -25.32 14.90 -21.29
C ASP A 529 -26.19 14.97 -20.01
N HIS A 530 -27.52 14.93 -20.13
CA HIS A 530 -28.38 14.88 -18.94
C HIS A 530 -28.12 13.61 -18.10
N PRO A 531 -27.95 13.71 -16.76
CA PRO A 531 -27.60 12.54 -15.93
C PRO A 531 -28.64 11.41 -15.97
N GLU A 532 -29.92 11.74 -16.09
CA GLU A 532 -31.00 10.73 -16.22
C GLU A 532 -30.86 9.91 -17.50
N ASP A 533 -30.60 10.59 -18.62
CA ASP A 533 -30.42 9.95 -19.92
C ASP A 533 -29.13 9.11 -19.90
N LEU A 534 -28.07 9.60 -19.26
CA LEU A 534 -26.83 8.85 -19.07
C LEU A 534 -27.08 7.57 -18.27
N ILE A 535 -27.71 7.65 -17.09
CA ILE A 535 -28.03 6.48 -16.25
C ILE A 535 -28.85 5.45 -17.05
N ALA A 536 -29.88 5.90 -17.77
CA ALA A 536 -30.73 5.03 -18.58
C ALA A 536 -29.95 4.31 -19.70
N ASN A 537 -28.98 4.98 -20.33
CA ASN A 537 -28.11 4.35 -21.32
C ASN A 537 -27.08 3.41 -20.69
N LEU A 538 -26.51 3.76 -19.54
CA LEU A 538 -25.58 2.89 -18.80
C LEU A 538 -26.24 1.58 -18.36
N GLN A 539 -27.53 1.61 -18.00
CA GLN A 539 -28.31 0.40 -17.66
C GLN A 539 -28.52 -0.55 -18.85
N ARG A 540 -28.37 -0.07 -20.09
CA ARG A 540 -28.50 -0.88 -21.32
C ARG A 540 -27.17 -1.51 -21.76
N VAL A 541 -26.05 -1.11 -21.13
CA VAL A 541 -24.72 -1.65 -21.46
C VAL A 541 -24.61 -3.07 -20.94
N SER A 542 -24.41 -4.02 -21.85
CA SER A 542 -24.08 -5.41 -21.51
C SER A 542 -22.67 -5.50 -20.95
N LEU A 543 -22.54 -5.95 -19.70
CA LEU A 543 -21.27 -6.23 -19.03
C LEU A 543 -20.91 -7.72 -19.10
N PRO A 544 -19.62 -8.10 -19.05
CA PRO A 544 -18.45 -7.21 -18.94
C PRO A 544 -18.07 -6.53 -20.27
N LEU A 545 -17.37 -5.39 -20.17
CA LEU A 545 -16.82 -4.67 -21.31
C LEU A 545 -15.34 -5.03 -21.53
N PRO A 546 -14.86 -5.15 -22.78
CA PRO A 546 -13.47 -5.51 -23.06
C PRO A 546 -12.49 -4.35 -22.84
N THR A 547 -12.94 -3.10 -23.03
CA THR A 547 -12.12 -1.90 -22.84
C THR A 547 -12.98 -0.71 -22.41
N ARG A 548 -12.34 0.28 -21.78
CA ARG A 548 -12.98 1.58 -21.48
C ARG A 548 -13.38 2.32 -22.75
N GLY A 549 -12.58 2.19 -23.81
CA GLY A 549 -12.84 2.79 -25.12
C GLY A 549 -14.16 2.31 -25.75
N ALA A 550 -14.55 1.06 -25.53
CA ALA A 550 -15.83 0.53 -26.00
C ALA A 550 -17.03 1.28 -25.40
N LEU A 551 -16.98 1.60 -24.11
CA LEU A 551 -18.03 2.41 -23.47
C LEU A 551 -18.05 3.84 -24.01
N VAL A 552 -16.88 4.45 -24.19
CA VAL A 552 -16.77 5.83 -24.71
C VAL A 552 -17.39 5.91 -26.11
N GLN A 553 -17.05 4.97 -27.00
CA GLN A 553 -17.61 4.89 -28.34
C GLN A 553 -19.13 4.68 -28.31
N TYR A 554 -19.63 3.81 -27.43
CA TYR A 554 -21.06 3.60 -27.26
C TYR A 554 -21.77 4.89 -26.84
N LEU A 555 -21.32 5.58 -25.80
CA LEU A 555 -21.96 6.80 -25.30
C LEU A 555 -21.89 7.94 -26.33
N VAL A 556 -20.76 8.12 -27.01
CA VAL A 556 -20.65 9.09 -28.11
C VAL A 556 -21.63 8.77 -29.25
N SER A 557 -21.80 7.50 -29.60
CA SER A 557 -22.79 7.08 -30.61
C SER A 557 -24.24 7.36 -30.20
N MET A 558 -24.51 7.41 -28.90
CA MET A 558 -25.81 7.77 -28.33
C MET A 558 -26.00 9.30 -28.15
N GLY A 559 -25.03 10.10 -28.59
CA GLY A 559 -25.09 11.57 -28.60
C GLY A 559 -24.49 12.26 -27.37
N PHE A 560 -23.90 11.52 -26.43
CA PHE A 560 -23.19 12.10 -25.30
C PHE A 560 -21.87 12.74 -25.73
N SER A 561 -21.44 13.79 -25.03
CA SER A 561 -20.13 14.39 -25.27
C SER A 561 -19.01 13.43 -24.92
N GLU A 562 -17.87 13.62 -25.57
CA GLU A 562 -16.68 12.80 -25.32
C GLU A 562 -16.19 12.95 -23.88
N ASN A 563 -16.33 14.14 -23.28
CA ASN A 563 -15.93 14.40 -21.90
C ASN A 563 -16.76 13.60 -20.90
N VAL A 564 -18.08 13.59 -21.04
CA VAL A 564 -18.98 12.82 -20.15
C VAL A 564 -18.83 11.33 -20.39
N SER A 565 -18.59 10.92 -21.63
CA SER A 565 -18.36 9.52 -21.99
C SER A 565 -17.06 8.98 -21.38
N ARG A 566 -15.95 9.71 -21.49
CA ARG A 566 -14.68 9.37 -20.83
C ARG A 566 -14.78 9.43 -19.31
N TRP A 567 -15.52 10.41 -18.77
CA TRP A 567 -15.74 10.48 -17.33
C TRP A 567 -16.52 9.25 -16.83
N ALA A 568 -17.59 8.84 -17.50
CA ALA A 568 -18.37 7.66 -17.14
C ALA A 568 -17.50 6.38 -17.16
N SER A 569 -16.55 6.26 -18.10
CA SER A 569 -15.63 5.11 -18.17
C SER A 569 -14.66 5.01 -16.98
N THR A 570 -14.39 6.10 -16.26
CA THR A 570 -13.59 6.08 -15.02
C THR A 570 -14.19 5.18 -13.93
N ASN A 571 -15.50 4.93 -14.00
CA ASN A 571 -16.22 4.08 -13.05
C ASN A 571 -16.22 2.59 -13.39
N LEU A 572 -15.46 2.15 -14.40
CA LEU A 572 -15.24 0.74 -14.67
C LEU A 572 -14.12 0.18 -13.78
N LYS A 573 -14.25 -1.09 -13.34
CA LYS A 573 -13.22 -1.83 -12.60
C LYS A 573 -12.99 -3.21 -13.23
N PRO A 574 -11.78 -3.77 -13.16
CA PRO A 574 -11.52 -5.13 -13.62
C PRO A 574 -12.39 -6.15 -12.87
N VAL A 575 -12.93 -7.13 -13.59
CA VAL A 575 -13.60 -8.30 -13.01
C VAL A 575 -12.53 -9.24 -12.44
N ALA A 576 -12.72 -9.68 -11.19
CA ALA A 576 -11.77 -10.61 -10.56
C ALA A 576 -11.82 -11.97 -11.25
N GLY A 577 -10.68 -12.45 -11.76
CA GLY A 577 -10.54 -13.78 -12.37
C GLY A 577 -10.29 -13.79 -13.88
N ASP A 578 -10.48 -12.67 -14.59
CA ASP A 578 -10.24 -12.57 -16.05
C ASP A 578 -9.32 -11.39 -16.41
N MET A 579 -8.36 -11.64 -17.32
CA MET A 579 -7.46 -10.60 -17.84
C MET A 579 -8.13 -9.82 -18.98
N GLY A 580 -8.87 -8.78 -18.62
CA GLY A 580 -9.31 -7.74 -19.58
C GLY A 580 -10.72 -7.20 -19.37
N ASP A 581 -11.57 -7.97 -18.71
CA ASP A 581 -13.00 -7.66 -18.59
C ASP A 581 -13.29 -6.60 -17.51
N LEU A 582 -14.14 -5.65 -17.85
CA LEU A 582 -14.50 -4.49 -17.03
C LEU A 582 -15.98 -4.50 -16.64
N ALA A 583 -16.27 -4.19 -15.37
CA ALA A 583 -17.62 -4.05 -14.83
C ALA A 583 -17.77 -2.73 -14.05
N TRP A 584 -19.01 -2.34 -13.74
CA TRP A 584 -19.28 -1.13 -12.97
C TRP A 584 -18.69 -1.20 -11.55
N SER A 585 -18.16 -0.07 -11.09
CA SER A 585 -17.78 0.16 -9.69
C SER A 585 -18.98 0.51 -8.80
N PHE A 586 -20.14 0.81 -9.39
CA PHE A 586 -21.39 1.16 -8.71
C PHE A 586 -22.54 0.19 -9.03
N ASP A 587 -23.57 0.19 -8.18
CA ASP A 587 -24.84 -0.49 -8.42
C ASP A 587 -25.78 0.44 -9.19
N LEU A 588 -25.85 0.27 -10.51
CA LEU A 588 -26.65 1.14 -11.39
C LEU A 588 -28.13 1.22 -11.04
N ASN A 589 -28.72 0.14 -10.51
CA ASN A 589 -30.13 0.15 -10.15
C ASN A 589 -30.35 1.04 -8.92
N GLY A 590 -29.53 0.86 -7.89
CA GLY A 590 -29.58 1.72 -6.71
C GLY A 590 -29.19 3.17 -7.00
N VAL A 591 -28.25 3.42 -7.93
CA VAL A 591 -27.94 4.78 -8.42
C VAL A 591 -29.14 5.42 -9.10
N SER A 592 -29.89 4.67 -9.92
CA SER A 592 -31.10 5.15 -10.59
C SER A 592 -32.18 5.55 -9.57
N GLU A 593 -32.43 4.70 -8.56
CA GLU A 593 -33.34 5.00 -7.46
C GLU A 593 -32.91 6.24 -6.65
N LEU A 594 -31.60 6.37 -6.35
CA LEU A 594 -31.06 7.55 -5.68
C LEU A 594 -31.27 8.82 -6.49
N TYR A 595 -31.11 8.75 -7.80
CA TYR A 595 -31.27 9.91 -8.67
C TYR A 595 -32.75 10.35 -8.75
N GLN A 596 -33.69 9.41 -8.78
CA GLN A 596 -35.12 9.71 -8.67
C GLN A 596 -35.46 10.35 -7.32
N SER A 597 -34.88 9.83 -6.22
CA SER A 597 -35.01 10.45 -4.91
C SER A 597 -34.38 11.84 -4.88
N TYR A 598 -33.23 12.04 -5.51
CA TYR A 598 -32.57 13.34 -5.64
C TYR A 598 -33.47 14.36 -6.34
N GLN A 599 -34.12 13.99 -7.44
CA GLN A 599 -35.05 14.88 -8.16
C GLN A 599 -36.28 15.22 -7.32
N SER A 600 -36.84 14.27 -6.57
CA SER A 600 -38.08 14.44 -5.79
C SER A 600 -37.88 15.00 -4.38
N THR A 601 -36.65 15.04 -3.86
CA THR A 601 -36.37 15.55 -2.51
C THR A 601 -36.45 17.07 -2.46
N ASP A 602 -37.34 17.59 -1.61
CA ASP A 602 -37.47 19.02 -1.31
C ASP A 602 -36.92 19.35 0.09
N LEU A 603 -35.94 20.25 0.16
CA LEU A 603 -35.28 20.67 1.39
C LEU A 603 -35.48 22.17 1.67
N TRP A 604 -36.47 22.82 1.04
CA TRP A 604 -36.78 24.22 1.33
C TRP A 604 -37.29 24.41 2.76
N GLY A 605 -37.95 23.40 3.33
CA GLY A 605 -38.38 23.39 4.73
C GLY A 605 -37.20 23.52 5.70
N PHE A 606 -36.15 22.72 5.49
CA PHE A 606 -34.90 22.80 6.24
C PHE A 606 -34.26 24.19 6.15
N LEU A 607 -34.16 24.76 4.94
CA LEU A 607 -33.54 26.08 4.77
C LEU A 607 -34.33 27.21 5.44
N GLY A 608 -35.66 27.09 5.52
CA GLY A 608 -36.50 28.09 6.18
C GLY A 608 -36.41 28.07 7.71
N SER A 609 -35.95 26.96 8.31
CA SER A 609 -35.83 26.82 9.77
C SER A 609 -34.72 25.82 10.15
N PRO A 610 -33.44 26.12 9.85
CA PRO A 610 -32.32 25.26 10.23
C PRO A 610 -32.13 25.27 11.76
N ALA A 611 -31.56 24.21 12.31
CA ALA A 611 -31.20 24.18 13.74
C ALA A 611 -30.21 25.30 14.08
N LYS A 612 -30.28 25.77 15.34
CA LYS A 612 -29.33 26.76 15.86
C LYS A 612 -27.91 26.21 15.77
N GLY A 613 -27.00 27.04 15.26
CA GLY A 613 -25.61 26.67 15.02
C GLY A 613 -25.37 26.01 13.66
N ILE A 614 -26.27 26.13 12.69
CA ILE A 614 -26.00 25.72 11.31
C ILE A 614 -25.85 26.96 10.43
N GLU A 615 -24.76 27.02 9.67
CA GLU A 615 -24.51 28.02 8.63
C GLU A 615 -24.56 27.34 7.26
N VAL A 616 -25.44 27.79 6.37
CA VAL A 616 -25.59 27.18 5.05
C VAL A 616 -25.02 28.10 3.97
N HIS A 617 -24.16 27.53 3.12
CA HIS A 617 -23.53 28.20 2.00
C HIS A 617 -23.77 27.40 0.71
N PHE A 618 -24.19 28.09 -0.33
CA PHE A 618 -24.30 27.54 -1.68
C PHE A 618 -23.18 28.08 -2.56
N VAL A 619 -22.54 27.21 -3.33
CA VAL A 619 -21.59 27.59 -4.38
C VAL A 619 -22.20 27.23 -5.72
N LYS A 620 -22.69 28.24 -6.44
CA LYS A 620 -23.27 28.10 -7.78
C LYS A 620 -22.17 28.23 -8.83
N ALA A 621 -22.11 27.29 -9.77
CA ALA A 621 -21.24 27.42 -10.93
C ALA A 621 -21.73 28.54 -11.87
N GLU A 622 -20.82 29.34 -12.42
CA GLU A 622 -21.17 30.38 -13.39
C GLU A 622 -21.89 29.82 -14.62
N ARG A 623 -21.42 28.67 -15.13
CA ARG A 623 -22.02 27.93 -16.25
C ARG A 623 -22.70 26.65 -15.74
N SER A 624 -23.47 26.76 -14.66
CA SER A 624 -24.20 25.62 -14.08
C SER A 624 -25.07 24.94 -15.12
N ALA A 625 -25.05 23.60 -15.13
CA ALA A 625 -25.93 22.79 -15.96
C ALA A 625 -27.38 22.80 -15.43
N PHE A 626 -27.59 23.22 -14.18
CA PHE A 626 -28.91 23.35 -13.59
C PHE A 626 -29.49 24.74 -13.84
N LYS A 627 -30.79 24.81 -14.11
CA LYS A 627 -31.52 26.06 -14.24
C LYS A 627 -31.87 26.59 -12.85
N TRP A 628 -30.94 27.33 -12.26
CA TRP A 628 -31.22 28.19 -11.12
C TRP A 628 -32.19 29.29 -11.57
N ALA A 629 -33.43 29.28 -11.09
CA ALA A 629 -34.29 30.43 -11.29
C ALA A 629 -33.73 31.60 -10.45
N GLY A 630 -33.86 32.84 -10.94
CA GLY A 630 -33.45 34.03 -10.17
C GLY A 630 -34.14 34.10 -8.81
N SER A 631 -35.35 33.54 -8.70
CA SER A 631 -36.10 33.37 -7.46
C SER A 631 -35.45 32.41 -6.46
N ASP A 632 -34.70 31.39 -6.92
CA ASP A 632 -34.12 30.38 -6.03
C ASP A 632 -32.99 31.01 -5.20
N GLU A 633 -32.10 31.78 -5.84
CA GLU A 633 -31.04 32.53 -5.15
C GLU A 633 -31.63 33.57 -4.19
N ALA A 634 -32.63 34.33 -4.64
CA ALA A 634 -33.31 35.30 -3.79
C ALA A 634 -33.96 34.64 -2.56
N ARG A 635 -34.57 33.46 -2.74
CA ARG A 635 -35.18 32.68 -1.65
C ARG A 635 -34.14 32.17 -0.66
N ILE A 636 -33.02 31.62 -1.13
CA ILE A 636 -31.91 31.17 -0.27
C ILE A 636 -31.39 32.34 0.58
N ARG A 637 -31.14 33.50 -0.05
CA ARG A 637 -30.68 34.71 0.65
C ARG A 637 -31.72 35.25 1.62
N SER A 638 -33.02 35.15 1.32
CA SER A 638 -34.09 35.61 2.20
C SER A 638 -34.18 34.83 3.52
N TYR A 639 -33.70 33.58 3.53
CA TYR A 639 -33.56 32.77 4.75
C TYR A 639 -32.25 33.03 5.50
N GLY A 640 -31.43 34.00 5.06
CA GLY A 640 -30.16 34.36 5.69
C GLY A 640 -28.95 33.52 5.26
N HIS A 641 -29.10 32.67 4.23
CA HIS A 641 -28.01 31.81 3.75
C HIS A 641 -27.15 32.49 2.70
N SER A 642 -25.88 32.06 2.60
CA SER A 642 -24.95 32.62 1.63
C SER A 642 -25.04 31.93 0.28
N VAL A 643 -24.99 32.70 -0.80
CA VAL A 643 -24.82 32.18 -2.17
C VAL A 643 -23.59 32.82 -2.79
N HIS A 644 -22.66 31.97 -3.23
CA HIS A 644 -21.39 32.32 -3.86
C HIS A 644 -21.42 31.90 -5.33
N VAL A 645 -20.83 32.69 -6.22
CA VAL A 645 -20.71 32.34 -7.64
C VAL A 645 -19.26 31.96 -7.94
N LEU A 646 -19.04 30.73 -8.40
CA LEU A 646 -17.73 30.25 -8.83
C LEU A 646 -17.54 30.55 -10.32
N LYS A 647 -16.76 31.60 -10.60
CA LYS A 647 -16.42 32.02 -11.98
C LYS A 647 -15.67 30.93 -12.73
N ASN A 648 -15.81 30.92 -14.05
CA ASN A 648 -15.14 30.02 -14.99
C ASN A 648 -15.37 28.53 -14.72
N SER A 649 -16.45 28.15 -14.02
CA SER A 649 -16.77 26.76 -13.70
C SER A 649 -18.09 26.31 -14.33
N GLY A 650 -18.14 25.05 -14.74
CA GLY A 650 -19.36 24.31 -15.03
C GLY A 650 -19.78 23.46 -13.83
N HIS A 651 -20.54 22.40 -14.07
CA HIS A 651 -21.11 21.57 -12.99
C HIS A 651 -20.05 20.91 -12.09
N TRP A 652 -18.87 20.61 -12.64
CA TRP A 652 -17.77 19.93 -11.93
C TRP A 652 -16.91 20.95 -11.17
N VAL A 653 -17.53 21.74 -10.30
CA VAL A 653 -16.91 22.93 -9.65
C VAL A 653 -15.55 22.69 -9.00
N HIS A 654 -15.34 21.51 -8.42
CA HIS A 654 -14.09 21.12 -7.76
C HIS A 654 -13.00 20.67 -8.74
N MET A 655 -13.34 20.38 -10.00
CA MET A 655 -12.41 20.08 -11.10
C MET A 655 -12.19 21.28 -12.01
N ASP A 656 -13.25 22.03 -12.32
CA ASP A 656 -13.22 23.13 -13.28
C ASP A 656 -12.48 24.36 -12.74
N ASN A 657 -12.67 24.68 -11.46
CA ASN A 657 -11.97 25.80 -10.80
C ASN A 657 -11.68 25.49 -9.32
N PRO A 658 -10.78 24.51 -9.05
CA PRO A 658 -10.44 24.11 -7.68
C PRO A 658 -9.87 25.26 -6.84
N ASN A 659 -9.05 26.12 -7.45
CA ASN A 659 -8.43 27.26 -6.75
C ASN A 659 -9.47 28.32 -6.35
N GLY A 660 -10.45 28.60 -7.22
CA GLY A 660 -11.56 29.50 -6.92
C GLY A 660 -12.47 28.92 -5.83
N LEU A 661 -12.76 27.61 -5.90
CA LEU A 661 -13.55 26.93 -4.86
C LEU A 661 -12.84 26.97 -3.51
N HIS A 662 -11.53 26.70 -3.49
CA HIS A 662 -10.68 26.82 -2.31
C HIS A 662 -10.73 28.24 -1.72
N ALA A 663 -10.62 29.28 -2.56
CA ALA A 663 -10.67 30.68 -2.12
C ALA A 663 -12.03 31.09 -1.52
N ILE A 664 -13.13 30.42 -1.89
CA ILE A 664 -14.46 30.65 -1.32
C ILE A 664 -14.61 29.93 0.04
N ILE A 665 -14.21 28.66 0.11
CA ILE A 665 -14.54 27.79 1.26
C ILE A 665 -13.53 27.94 2.41
N VAL A 666 -12.23 27.87 2.11
CA VAL A 666 -11.18 27.76 3.14
C VAL A 666 -11.14 28.94 4.11
N PRO A 667 -11.31 30.21 3.69
CA PRO A 667 -11.36 31.33 4.62
C PRO A 667 -12.48 31.19 5.66
N SER A 668 -13.65 30.66 5.28
CA SER A 668 -14.78 30.43 6.19
C SER A 668 -14.50 29.29 7.18
N LEU A 669 -13.85 28.22 6.72
CA LEU A 669 -13.41 27.14 7.61
C LEU A 669 -12.38 27.65 8.63
N GLN A 670 -11.47 28.54 8.21
CA GLN A 670 -10.46 29.13 9.09
C GLN A 670 -11.06 30.09 10.13
N SER A 671 -12.02 30.93 9.73
CA SER A 671 -12.67 31.92 10.60
C SER A 671 -13.66 31.30 11.58
N GLY A 672 -14.30 30.19 11.22
CA GLY A 672 -15.17 29.41 12.10
C GLY A 672 -14.48 28.90 13.37
N GLY A 673 -13.14 28.79 13.35
CA GLY A 673 -12.33 28.46 14.53
C GLY A 673 -11.87 29.66 15.36
N LYS A 674 -11.94 30.89 14.84
CA LYS A 674 -11.41 32.11 15.50
C LYS A 674 -12.47 33.00 16.14
N GLN A 675 -13.76 32.83 15.81
CA GLN A 675 -14.79 33.72 16.36
C GLN A 675 -15.13 33.47 17.84
N ARG A 676 -14.66 32.39 18.49
CA ARG A 676 -14.93 32.13 19.93
C ARG A 676 -13.81 31.31 20.58
N ALA A 677 -12.66 31.94 20.78
CA ALA A 677 -11.74 31.57 21.87
C ALA A 677 -12.09 32.41 23.10
#